data_AF-A0A8C4S5X6-F1
#
_entry.id   AF-A0A8C4S5X6-F1
#
_cell.length_a   1.000
_cell.length_b   1.000
_cell.length_c   1.000
_cell.angle_alpha   90.00
_cell.angle_beta   90.00
_cell.angle_gamma   90.00
#
_symmetry.space_group_name_H-M   'P 1'
#
loop_
_entity.id
_entity.type
_entity.pdbx_description
1 polymer ?
#
loop_
_entity_poly.entity_id
_entity_poly.type
_entity_poly.pdbx_seq_one_letter_code
_entity_poly.pdbx_strand_id
1 'polypeptide(L)'
;NTNIWRSDKLQCMMRKINFEGTSESENQTAGEDENDEPEGEDLEMDLVVLDPNHPLMKRFQFSLKKHLSKQLDKLNLEHTEKVSKMKTWQRELEELGVILYTVQQDLVNTQMGLEKLHNEKADTTITRKKVEDELDKVKILHKKLQLISNEEHHNVLQLQAEIDNLTQHLLYMEGMTKDVNSEIKTMKYVTQKSETSKAEVEQQKHKQDLLVNKLTKHMDSLRQQIAMYKAQATAQSEEKAAARTAVSEASLEMETICIEKKQIINQWNSCLLGMKHRDEAYTAVHEALGQSKEQVQSLNTEAECCKKSIIKEEEESELMTIILKRVEFKSNITKKKISLCLANQEALNTEYNEYTFSLHEKEQELCTVMADHVVKRSELEDLRRITDKEIIIKVKLEDQIMEKIQEQITLDQAAKLSSQVIEKLVFHKRQLEIDITKVENEVAQITLDCNSLKLKLNSLEKVLDQLDKDILTKDEIISQSEAEIANHITLIDRKEKTISAYNQKVDQIAARQQELRSLRMKHITLTKFIELHKSETETMQQAWLQHQYKLVMMTKEREELTASVEEKRKKLLVLEQKKIRLENEIHQELNEQKDIERYIKNLSNDMEKLSTLLFKNGTIKESLKESNRLMEDEFVQRLREAERESIKIKFKLEWLQEEKNRLLNNLVEAEKQIMLWEKKTYLAKETRAAVDSTVGQGEVHSMKCEIHRMKVLFGQLMRQQEKLTRDMEAVVARRETVVVREEAQGKRDKKIMNRSSIQNKMHILKKRMQDIQKQVAHCDSAIQELLEAHQSLTEILNEKKTHISQLQDTYEILMQNANRLQEIKEKSFCQSLTYQTRQKHLQAIKDGKYVPLVKTKQSLDLEIKKQEDSINSVCSIISRICQEYPEYHGALRKVTLVLAARHFCCPLLC
;
A
#
# COMPACT_ATOMS: atom_id res chain seq x y z
N ASN A 1 84.64 19.74 44.45
CA ASN A 1 83.80 19.60 45.66
C ASN A 1 83.24 18.17 45.65
N THR A 2 83.85 17.18 46.31
CA THR A 2 83.70 16.79 47.76
C THR A 2 82.40 16.00 47.99
N ASN A 3 82.27 14.87 48.73
CA ASN A 3 83.11 14.00 49.63
C ASN A 3 82.31 12.66 49.87
N ILE A 4 82.70 11.53 50.51
CA ILE A 4 83.87 10.80 51.09
C ILE A 4 83.34 9.37 51.43
N TRP A 5 83.99 8.19 51.39
CA TRP A 5 85.26 7.68 50.82
C TRP A 5 84.94 6.44 49.91
N ARG A 6 84.84 5.14 50.29
CA ARG A 6 85.44 4.23 51.32
C ARG A 6 85.09 2.77 50.92
N SER A 7 85.94 1.73 50.91
CA SER A 7 87.41 1.60 51.00
C SER A 7 87.88 0.21 50.48
N ASP A 8 89.10 0.14 49.91
CA ASP A 8 90.12 -0.94 50.01
C ASP A 8 89.83 -2.41 49.55
N LYS A 9 90.78 -3.25 49.07
CA LYS A 9 92.12 -3.17 48.41
C LYS A 9 92.62 -4.62 48.09
N LEU A 10 93.60 -4.93 47.24
CA LEU A 10 94.33 -4.22 46.17
C LEU A 10 94.79 -5.25 45.10
N GLN A 11 94.87 -4.77 43.87
CA GLN A 11 95.39 -5.34 42.61
C GLN A 11 96.89 -5.73 42.61
N CYS A 12 97.28 -6.69 41.75
CA CYS A 12 98.56 -6.64 41.00
C CYS A 12 98.44 -7.40 39.65
N MET A 13 99.50 -7.44 38.82
CA MET A 13 99.42 -7.81 37.39
C MET A 13 100.72 -8.45 36.83
N MET A 14 100.61 -9.07 35.65
CA MET A 14 101.66 -9.42 34.64
C MET A 14 102.40 -10.79 34.65
N ARG A 15 102.33 -11.42 33.45
CA ARG A 15 103.41 -12.08 32.65
C ARG A 15 104.05 -13.45 33.04
N LYS A 16 103.88 -14.38 32.08
CA LYS A 16 104.91 -15.20 31.36
C LYS A 16 105.47 -16.52 31.95
N ILE A 17 105.74 -17.42 30.98
CA ILE A 17 106.81 -18.45 30.84
C ILE A 17 106.52 -19.91 31.28
N ASN A 18 107.23 -20.81 30.59
CA ASN A 18 107.11 -22.26 30.48
C ASN A 18 107.88 -23.03 31.57
N PHE A 19 107.78 -24.37 31.52
CA PHE A 19 108.78 -25.37 31.98
C PHE A 19 109.00 -25.41 33.51
N GLU A 20 109.51 -26.48 34.14
CA GLU A 20 109.86 -27.87 33.76
C GLU A 20 109.38 -28.78 34.94
N GLY A 21 109.44 -30.11 35.00
CA GLY A 21 110.25 -31.09 34.27
C GLY A 21 111.35 -31.65 35.17
N THR A 22 111.26 -32.94 35.57
CA THR A 22 112.28 -33.70 36.36
C THR A 22 112.59 -33.14 37.78
N SER A 23 113.25 -33.84 38.72
CA SER A 23 113.89 -35.18 38.80
C SER A 23 113.82 -35.78 40.23
N GLU A 24 114.50 -36.93 40.43
CA GLU A 24 114.86 -37.61 41.70
C GLU A 24 113.73 -38.41 42.41
N SER A 25 113.84 -39.72 42.72
CA SER A 25 114.89 -40.55 43.37
C SER A 25 114.96 -40.32 44.90
N GLU A 26 115.20 -41.30 45.77
CA GLU A 26 115.96 -42.58 45.63
C GLU A 26 115.30 -43.78 46.38
N ASN A 27 116.03 -44.91 46.48
CA ASN A 27 115.83 -46.09 47.35
C ASN A 27 114.64 -47.02 46.97
N GLN A 28 114.79 -48.32 46.65
CA GLN A 28 115.72 -49.41 47.12
C GLN A 28 115.57 -49.66 48.63
N THR A 29 115.30 -50.84 49.17
CA THR A 29 115.57 -52.26 48.81
C THR A 29 114.33 -53.13 49.14
N ALA A 30 114.05 -54.32 48.59
CA ALA A 30 114.85 -55.52 48.27
C ALA A 30 115.18 -56.39 49.50
N GLY A 31 114.86 -57.70 49.42
CA GLY A 31 114.98 -58.70 50.50
C GLY A 31 113.76 -58.76 51.44
N GLU A 32 113.38 -59.90 52.02
CA GLU A 32 113.87 -61.27 51.80
C GLU A 32 112.78 -62.30 52.16
N ASP A 33 112.95 -63.54 51.70
CA ASP A 33 111.98 -64.64 51.77
C ASP A 33 111.94 -65.38 53.13
N GLU A 34 110.99 -66.33 53.22
CA GLU A 34 111.08 -67.62 53.93
C GLU A 34 110.80 -67.75 55.45
N ASN A 35 110.14 -68.89 55.77
CA ASN A 35 110.00 -69.61 57.05
C ASN A 35 109.20 -68.88 58.17
N ASP A 36 108.03 -69.34 58.63
CA ASP A 36 107.53 -70.69 58.99
C ASP A 36 108.39 -71.44 60.02
N GLU A 37 107.92 -71.39 61.29
CA GLU A 37 107.93 -72.48 62.31
C GLU A 37 109.28 -73.14 62.76
N PRO A 38 109.29 -74.00 63.81
CA PRO A 38 108.51 -74.00 65.07
C PRO A 38 109.40 -74.19 66.34
N GLU A 39 108.76 -74.46 67.49
CA GLU A 39 109.20 -75.32 68.63
C GLU A 39 110.65 -75.21 69.16
N GLY A 40 110.86 -74.76 70.40
CA GLY A 40 110.86 -75.61 71.61
C GLY A 40 111.97 -75.17 72.60
N GLU A 41 112.16 -75.66 73.83
CA GLU A 41 111.46 -76.62 74.71
C GLU A 41 111.88 -76.31 76.19
N ASP A 42 111.04 -76.70 77.17
CA ASP A 42 111.29 -77.11 78.58
C ASP A 42 112.30 -76.35 79.51
N LEU A 43 112.04 -76.15 80.82
CA LEU A 43 112.00 -77.20 81.86
C LEU A 43 111.39 -76.74 83.22
N GLU A 44 110.72 -77.69 83.88
CA GLU A 44 110.51 -77.93 85.33
C GLU A 44 110.27 -76.78 86.35
N MET A 45 109.09 -76.82 86.99
CA MET A 45 109.00 -77.24 88.41
C MET A 45 107.60 -77.82 88.71
N ASP A 46 107.52 -78.77 89.64
CA ASP A 46 106.47 -79.81 89.69
C ASP A 46 105.31 -79.52 90.69
N LEU A 47 104.06 -79.82 90.27
CA LEU A 47 103.11 -80.57 91.12
C LEU A 47 101.96 -81.25 90.33
N VAL A 48 101.93 -82.58 90.42
CA VAL A 48 100.95 -83.57 89.91
C VAL A 48 99.55 -83.42 90.60
N VAL A 49 98.37 -83.91 90.13
CA VAL A 49 98.03 -85.07 89.28
C VAL A 49 96.72 -84.90 88.47
N LEU A 50 96.76 -85.11 87.15
CA LEU A 50 95.96 -86.13 86.42
C LEU A 50 96.43 -86.23 84.96
N ASP A 51 96.67 -87.45 84.49
CA ASP A 51 97.39 -87.74 83.25
C ASP A 51 96.64 -87.25 81.97
N PRO A 52 97.25 -86.43 81.08
CA PRO A 52 96.59 -85.87 79.90
C PRO A 52 95.95 -86.89 78.96
N ASN A 53 96.42 -88.14 78.91
CA ASN A 53 95.85 -89.16 78.02
C ASN A 53 94.68 -89.96 78.63
N HIS A 54 94.30 -89.70 79.89
CA HIS A 54 93.25 -90.44 80.59
C HIS A 54 91.88 -90.31 79.90
N PRO A 55 91.16 -91.41 79.61
CA PRO A 55 89.99 -91.39 78.71
C PRO A 55 88.79 -90.58 79.23
N LEU A 56 88.66 -90.37 80.55
CA LEU A 56 87.63 -89.45 81.09
C LEU A 56 88.00 -87.97 80.91
N MET A 57 89.29 -87.64 80.80
CA MET A 57 89.74 -86.26 80.59
C MET A 57 89.47 -85.79 79.14
N LYS A 58 89.36 -86.72 78.19
CA LYS A 58 89.01 -86.42 76.78
C LYS A 58 87.69 -85.67 76.63
N ARG A 59 86.67 -85.86 77.49
CA ARG A 59 85.44 -85.04 77.47
C ARG A 59 85.71 -83.59 77.87
N PHE A 60 86.50 -83.37 78.92
CA PHE A 60 86.88 -82.02 79.39
C PHE A 60 87.78 -81.31 78.38
N GLN A 61 88.83 -81.98 77.88
CA GLN A 61 89.71 -81.47 76.82
C GLN A 61 88.94 -81.20 75.53
N PHE A 62 88.04 -82.08 75.10
CA PHE A 62 87.17 -81.83 73.94
C PHE A 62 86.20 -80.68 74.19
N SER A 63 85.62 -80.55 75.38
CA SER A 63 84.75 -79.41 75.71
C SER A 63 85.53 -78.08 75.75
N LEU A 64 86.78 -78.09 76.21
CA LEU A 64 87.66 -76.92 76.21
C LEU A 64 88.13 -76.57 74.79
N LYS A 65 88.60 -77.56 74.02
CA LYS A 65 89.00 -77.39 72.61
C LYS A 65 87.81 -76.99 71.74
N LYS A 66 86.59 -77.48 72.03
CA LYS A 66 85.33 -77.10 71.35
C LYS A 66 84.78 -75.75 71.83
N HIS A 67 85.08 -75.32 73.05
CA HIS A 67 84.78 -73.96 73.51
C HIS A 67 85.70 -72.95 72.80
N LEU A 68 87.02 -73.20 72.83
CA LEU A 68 88.01 -72.38 72.13
C LEU A 68 87.83 -72.42 70.62
N SER A 69 87.56 -73.59 70.02
CA SER A 69 87.20 -73.67 68.59
C SER A 69 85.90 -72.92 68.34
N LYS A 70 84.82 -73.10 69.12
CA LYS A 70 83.59 -72.31 68.92
C LYS A 70 83.81 -70.80 69.02
N GLN A 71 84.68 -70.32 69.91
CA GLN A 71 85.00 -68.90 69.99
C GLN A 71 85.84 -68.46 68.78
N LEU A 72 86.82 -69.25 68.36
CA LEU A 72 87.63 -68.99 67.16
C LEU A 72 86.80 -69.12 65.86
N ASP A 73 85.89 -70.08 65.77
CA ASP A 73 84.90 -70.30 64.70
C ASP A 73 83.90 -69.15 64.67
N LYS A 74 83.37 -68.70 65.83
CA LYS A 74 82.49 -67.54 65.93
C LYS A 74 83.22 -66.25 65.55
N LEU A 75 84.45 -66.05 66.02
CA LEU A 75 85.28 -64.91 65.63
C LEU A 75 85.70 -64.98 64.15
N ASN A 76 85.94 -66.16 63.58
CA ASN A 76 86.23 -66.36 62.16
C ASN A 76 84.99 -66.20 61.28
N LEU A 77 83.81 -66.58 61.76
CA LEU A 77 82.54 -66.40 61.04
C LEU A 77 82.07 -64.94 61.15
N GLU A 78 82.25 -64.30 62.30
CA GLU A 78 82.12 -62.84 62.44
C GLU A 78 83.16 -62.10 61.59
N HIS A 79 84.42 -62.55 61.54
CA HIS A 79 85.46 -61.95 60.72
C HIS A 79 85.19 -62.15 59.22
N THR A 80 84.78 -63.34 58.77
CA THR A 80 84.42 -63.58 57.36
C THR A 80 83.08 -62.96 56.98
N GLU A 81 82.13 -62.79 57.91
CA GLU A 81 80.98 -61.91 57.71
C GLU A 81 81.40 -60.44 57.60
N LYS A 82 82.31 -59.97 58.45
CA LYS A 82 82.79 -58.57 58.42
C LYS A 82 83.63 -58.31 57.17
N VAL A 83 84.42 -59.27 56.71
CA VAL A 83 85.20 -59.22 55.46
C VAL A 83 84.30 -59.39 54.22
N SER A 84 83.28 -60.25 54.25
CA SER A 84 82.32 -60.34 53.14
C SER A 84 81.45 -59.09 53.05
N LYS A 85 80.96 -58.55 54.18
CA LYS A 85 80.29 -57.26 54.27
C LYS A 85 81.22 -56.12 53.87
N MET A 86 82.49 -56.12 54.28
CA MET A 86 83.48 -55.14 53.79
C MET A 86 83.67 -55.27 52.28
N LYS A 87 83.71 -56.48 51.71
CA LYS A 87 83.81 -56.71 50.26
C LYS A 87 82.51 -56.45 49.50
N THR A 88 81.34 -56.43 50.13
CA THR A 88 80.11 -55.90 49.50
C THR A 88 80.10 -54.39 49.62
N TRP A 89 80.33 -53.80 50.80
CA TRP A 89 80.51 -52.35 50.97
C TRP A 89 81.59 -51.75 50.06
N GLN A 90 82.70 -52.44 49.79
CA GLN A 90 83.72 -51.99 48.83
C GLN A 90 83.19 -52.01 47.39
N ARG A 91 82.52 -53.08 46.96
CA ARG A 91 81.88 -53.12 45.63
C ARG A 91 80.72 -52.13 45.52
N GLU A 92 79.94 -51.94 46.57
CA GLU A 92 78.89 -50.93 46.67
C GLU A 92 79.50 -49.52 46.64
N LEU A 93 80.69 -49.27 47.22
CA LEU A 93 81.43 -48.01 47.12
C LEU A 93 82.09 -47.81 45.74
N GLU A 94 82.51 -48.88 45.07
CA GLU A 94 83.05 -48.86 43.70
C GLU A 94 81.90 -48.63 42.69
N GLU A 95 80.78 -49.32 42.84
CA GLU A 95 79.54 -49.14 42.07
C GLU A 95 78.94 -47.75 42.31
N LEU A 96 78.82 -47.29 43.56
CA LEU A 96 78.44 -45.91 43.89
C LEU A 96 79.49 -44.90 43.40
N GLY A 97 80.77 -45.27 43.33
CA GLY A 97 81.83 -44.44 42.76
C GLY A 97 81.70 -44.27 41.25
N VAL A 98 81.40 -45.36 40.53
CA VAL A 98 81.11 -45.35 39.09
C VAL A 98 79.79 -44.64 38.81
N ILE A 99 78.74 -44.85 39.61
CA ILE A 99 77.47 -44.12 39.52
C ILE A 99 77.67 -42.64 39.84
N LEU A 100 78.48 -42.28 40.85
CA LEU A 100 78.81 -40.89 41.15
C LEU A 100 79.63 -40.25 40.03
N TYR A 101 80.56 -40.98 39.42
CA TYR A 101 81.34 -40.50 38.28
C TYR A 101 80.50 -40.31 37.01
N THR A 102 79.58 -41.24 36.70
CA THR A 102 78.65 -41.07 35.56
C THR A 102 77.65 -39.96 35.83
N VAL A 103 77.10 -39.85 37.05
CA VAL A 103 76.25 -38.72 37.45
C VAL A 103 77.03 -37.39 37.44
N GLN A 104 78.32 -37.37 37.78
CA GLN A 104 79.17 -36.19 37.62
C GLN A 104 79.41 -35.85 36.14
N GLN A 105 79.62 -36.85 35.29
CA GLN A 105 79.77 -36.65 33.85
C GLN A 105 78.47 -36.14 33.22
N ASP A 106 77.31 -36.67 33.61
CA ASP A 106 76.00 -36.20 33.19
C ASP A 106 75.66 -34.82 33.76
N LEU A 107 76.10 -34.51 34.99
CA LEU A 107 76.02 -33.17 35.57
C LEU A 107 76.89 -32.17 34.80
N VAL A 108 78.10 -32.53 34.38
CA VAL A 108 78.95 -31.69 33.51
C VAL A 108 78.34 -31.56 32.10
N ASN A 109 77.80 -32.64 31.53
CA ASN A 109 77.11 -32.62 30.24
C ASN A 109 75.87 -31.70 30.28
N THR A 110 75.07 -31.77 31.35
CA THR A 110 73.88 -30.92 31.54
C THR A 110 74.23 -29.48 31.95
N GLN A 111 75.33 -29.25 32.67
CA GLN A 111 75.87 -27.91 32.90
C GLN A 111 76.36 -27.26 31.60
N MET A 112 77.15 -27.95 30.78
CA MET A 112 77.51 -27.46 29.44
C MET A 112 76.29 -27.29 28.53
N GLY A 113 75.25 -28.12 28.69
CA GLY A 113 73.97 -27.95 28.01
C GLY A 113 73.24 -26.67 28.46
N LEU A 114 73.19 -26.41 29.77
CA LEU A 114 72.61 -25.19 30.35
C LEU A 114 73.41 -23.95 29.98
N GLU A 115 74.75 -24.00 29.92
CA GLU A 115 75.58 -22.88 29.47
C GLU A 115 75.38 -22.58 27.98
N LYS A 116 75.27 -23.61 27.12
CA LYS A 116 74.89 -23.44 25.71
C LYS A 116 73.50 -22.79 25.57
N LEU A 117 72.49 -23.34 26.26
CA LEU A 117 71.14 -22.75 26.30
C LEU A 117 71.11 -21.34 26.91
N HIS A 118 72.01 -21.02 27.85
CA HIS A 118 72.14 -19.69 28.43
C HIS A 118 72.79 -18.71 27.45
N ASN A 119 73.77 -19.14 26.67
CA ASN A 119 74.39 -18.35 25.62
C ASN A 119 73.43 -18.14 24.44
N GLU A 120 72.72 -19.18 23.99
CA GLU A 120 71.63 -19.08 23.01
C GLU A 120 70.51 -18.15 23.51
N LYS A 121 70.19 -18.17 24.82
CA LYS A 121 69.28 -17.22 25.46
C LYS A 121 69.84 -15.80 25.47
N ALA A 122 71.14 -15.62 25.73
CA ALA A 122 71.79 -14.32 25.66
C ALA A 122 71.70 -13.76 24.23
N ASP A 123 72.12 -14.53 23.22
CA ASP A 123 72.09 -14.15 21.82
C ASP A 123 70.66 -13.87 21.31
N THR A 124 69.68 -14.71 21.65
CA THR A 124 68.27 -14.46 21.32
C THR A 124 67.69 -13.23 22.04
N THR A 125 68.14 -12.89 23.26
CA THR A 125 67.75 -11.61 23.88
C THR A 125 68.47 -10.40 23.28
N ILE A 126 69.69 -10.57 22.75
CA ILE A 126 70.42 -9.51 22.03
C ILE A 126 69.81 -9.26 20.65
N THR A 127 69.45 -10.32 19.89
CA THR A 127 68.76 -10.16 18.61
C THR A 127 67.34 -9.63 18.80
N ARG A 128 66.59 -10.11 19.81
CA ARG A 128 65.29 -9.53 20.17
C ARG A 128 65.40 -8.02 20.47
N LYS A 129 66.38 -7.60 21.28
CA LYS A 129 66.61 -6.17 21.56
C LYS A 129 66.92 -5.36 20.30
N LYS A 130 67.79 -5.87 19.41
CA LYS A 130 68.09 -5.20 18.12
C LYS A 130 66.84 -5.05 17.25
N VAL A 131 66.03 -6.10 17.16
CA VAL A 131 64.75 -6.08 16.42
C VAL A 131 63.72 -5.16 17.08
N GLU A 132 63.70 -5.06 18.42
CA GLU A 132 62.85 -4.10 19.16
C GLU A 132 63.32 -2.65 18.94
N ASP A 133 64.63 -2.37 18.98
CA ASP A 133 65.20 -1.06 18.67
C ASP A 133 64.94 -0.65 17.20
N GLU A 134 65.00 -1.60 16.26
CA GLU A 134 64.68 -1.38 14.85
C GLU A 134 63.18 -1.18 14.63
N LEU A 135 62.34 -2.00 15.28
CA LEU A 135 60.89 -1.86 15.25
C LEU A 135 60.45 -0.52 15.85
N ASP A 136 61.08 -0.02 16.90
CA ASP A 136 60.76 1.28 17.49
C ASP A 136 61.25 2.46 16.64
N LYS A 137 62.41 2.34 15.96
CA LYS A 137 62.80 3.28 14.90
C LYS A 137 61.76 3.30 13.77
N VAL A 138 61.29 2.13 13.33
CA VAL A 138 60.25 1.99 12.30
C VAL A 138 58.91 2.55 12.78
N LYS A 139 58.49 2.34 14.04
CA LYS A 139 57.29 2.97 14.62
C LYS A 139 57.41 4.50 14.67
N ILE A 140 58.59 5.04 15.00
CA ILE A 140 58.83 6.50 15.01
C ILE A 140 58.79 7.06 13.58
N LEU A 141 59.41 6.39 12.61
CA LEU A 141 59.34 6.77 11.20
C LEU A 141 57.91 6.64 10.64
N HIS A 142 57.20 5.58 10.96
CA HIS A 142 55.80 5.39 10.57
C HIS A 142 54.88 6.45 11.19
N LYS A 143 55.06 6.81 12.47
CA LYS A 143 54.33 7.93 13.09
C LYS A 143 54.64 9.28 12.41
N LYS A 144 55.89 9.53 12.03
CA LYS A 144 56.25 10.74 11.25
C LYS A 144 55.62 10.73 9.86
N LEU A 145 55.67 9.61 9.14
CA LEU A 145 55.03 9.44 7.84
C LEU A 145 53.50 9.50 7.92
N GLN A 146 52.91 9.04 9.02
CA GLN A 146 51.47 9.15 9.28
C GLN A 146 51.06 10.59 9.59
N LEU A 147 51.87 11.34 10.36
CA LEU A 147 51.64 12.77 10.56
C LEU A 147 51.75 13.55 9.26
N ILE A 148 52.83 13.35 8.48
CA ILE A 148 53.01 13.97 7.15
C ILE A 148 51.86 13.55 6.21
N SER A 149 51.47 12.27 6.20
CA SER A 149 50.33 11.82 5.37
C SER A 149 48.99 12.37 5.82
N ASN A 150 48.81 12.70 7.11
CA ASN A 150 47.61 13.37 7.62
C ASN A 150 47.64 14.86 7.31
N GLU A 151 48.81 15.51 7.36
CA GLU A 151 49.03 16.90 6.95
C GLU A 151 48.77 17.05 5.45
N GLU A 152 49.34 16.18 4.61
CA GLU A 152 49.08 16.18 3.17
C GLU A 152 47.65 15.76 2.84
N HIS A 153 47.03 14.84 3.58
CA HIS A 153 45.60 14.56 3.40
C HIS A 153 44.73 15.76 3.79
N HIS A 154 45.11 16.53 4.82
CA HIS A 154 44.44 17.77 5.19
C HIS A 154 44.64 18.86 4.14
N ASN A 155 45.85 19.01 3.59
CA ASN A 155 46.15 19.90 2.46
C ASN A 155 45.31 19.52 1.23
N VAL A 156 45.21 18.22 0.91
CA VAL A 156 44.37 17.71 -0.19
C VAL A 156 42.88 17.94 0.07
N LEU A 157 42.41 17.83 1.32
CA LEU A 157 41.02 18.16 1.67
C LEU A 157 40.74 19.68 1.61
N GLN A 158 41.71 20.53 1.97
CA GLN A 158 41.62 21.98 1.79
C GLN A 158 41.60 22.34 0.30
N LEU A 159 42.53 21.81 -0.50
CA LEU A 159 42.58 22.02 -1.95
C LEU A 159 41.36 21.44 -2.67
N GLN A 160 40.80 20.31 -2.21
CA GLN A 160 39.54 19.79 -2.74
C GLN A 160 38.38 20.71 -2.36
N ALA A 161 38.31 21.25 -1.14
CA ALA A 161 37.30 22.24 -0.78
C ALA A 161 37.46 23.56 -1.56
N GLU A 162 38.69 23.99 -1.88
CA GLU A 162 38.95 25.12 -2.77
C GLU A 162 38.53 24.82 -4.20
N ILE A 163 38.79 23.61 -4.72
CA ILE A 163 38.31 23.15 -6.04
C ILE A 163 36.78 23.04 -6.05
N ASP A 164 36.15 22.56 -4.98
CA ASP A 164 34.69 22.44 -4.86
C ASP A 164 34.04 23.83 -4.75
N ASN A 165 34.68 24.78 -4.08
CA ASN A 165 34.27 26.19 -4.05
C ASN A 165 34.48 26.87 -5.41
N LEU A 166 35.61 26.65 -6.08
CA LEU A 166 35.91 27.20 -7.40
C LEU A 166 35.02 26.60 -8.50
N THR A 167 34.69 25.31 -8.42
CA THR A 167 33.73 24.67 -9.33
C THR A 167 32.30 25.09 -9.03
N GLN A 168 31.92 25.32 -7.77
CA GLN A 168 30.67 26.01 -7.44
C GLN A 168 30.65 27.43 -8.04
N HIS A 169 31.71 28.23 -7.87
CA HIS A 169 31.82 29.56 -8.49
C HIS A 169 31.76 29.49 -10.02
N LEU A 170 32.41 28.50 -10.65
CA LEU A 170 32.32 28.27 -12.09
C LEU A 170 30.92 27.82 -12.50
N LEU A 171 30.22 27.00 -11.72
CA LEU A 171 28.83 26.60 -11.97
C LEU A 171 27.85 27.76 -11.80
N TYR A 172 28.07 28.65 -10.82
CA TYR A 172 27.31 29.90 -10.69
C TYR A 172 27.61 30.86 -11.84
N MET A 173 28.87 31.01 -12.26
CA MET A 173 29.24 31.84 -13.42
C MET A 173 28.79 31.23 -14.76
N GLU A 174 28.78 29.91 -14.91
CA GLU A 174 28.17 29.21 -16.04
C GLU A 174 26.65 29.31 -16.02
N GLY A 175 26.02 29.26 -14.84
CA GLY A 175 24.60 29.56 -14.65
C GLY A 175 24.30 30.97 -15.11
N MET A 176 24.89 31.98 -14.48
CA MET A 176 24.73 33.38 -14.85
C MET A 176 25.09 33.68 -16.31
N THR A 177 26.09 33.03 -16.91
CA THR A 177 26.38 33.23 -18.34
C THR A 177 25.45 32.44 -19.26
N LYS A 178 24.87 31.30 -18.86
CA LYS A 178 23.79 30.63 -19.61
C LYS A 178 22.49 31.43 -19.50
N ASP A 179 22.18 31.95 -18.32
CA ASP A 179 21.03 32.80 -18.04
C ASP A 179 21.15 34.11 -18.82
N VAL A 180 22.26 34.85 -18.70
CA VAL A 180 22.53 36.06 -19.50
C VAL A 180 22.60 35.76 -21.00
N ASN A 181 23.10 34.59 -21.44
CA ASN A 181 22.97 34.21 -22.86
C ASN A 181 21.53 33.86 -23.26
N SER A 182 20.70 33.36 -22.34
CA SER A 182 19.27 33.13 -22.55
C SER A 182 18.51 34.45 -22.60
N GLU A 183 18.83 35.41 -21.72
CA GLU A 183 18.31 36.77 -21.69
C GLU A 183 18.78 37.58 -22.91
N ILE A 184 20.03 37.43 -23.36
CA ILE A 184 20.49 38.02 -24.62
C ILE A 184 19.81 37.35 -25.82
N LYS A 185 19.47 36.07 -25.77
CA LYS A 185 18.68 35.41 -26.82
C LYS A 185 17.23 35.85 -26.80
N THR A 186 16.55 35.87 -25.66
CA THR A 186 15.16 36.35 -25.55
C THR A 186 15.09 37.84 -25.84
N MET A 187 16.04 38.66 -25.37
CA MET A 187 16.15 40.07 -25.72
C MET A 187 16.44 40.26 -27.21
N LYS A 188 17.30 39.46 -27.86
CA LYS A 188 17.46 39.50 -29.33
C LYS A 188 16.18 39.09 -30.06
N TYR A 189 15.47 38.07 -29.60
CA TYR A 189 14.17 37.69 -30.14
C TYR A 189 13.08 38.74 -29.87
N VAL A 190 13.15 39.47 -28.75
CA VAL A 190 12.22 40.55 -28.38
C VAL A 190 12.54 41.84 -29.11
N THR A 191 13.82 42.17 -29.36
CA THR A 191 14.20 43.28 -30.24
C THR A 191 13.84 42.94 -31.68
N GLN A 192 14.17 41.75 -32.20
CA GLN A 192 13.75 41.34 -33.54
C GLN A 192 12.23 41.27 -33.70
N LYS A 193 11.49 40.78 -32.68
CA LYS A 193 10.02 40.81 -32.67
C LYS A 193 9.47 42.23 -32.51
N SER A 194 10.17 43.12 -31.81
CA SER A 194 9.82 44.54 -31.74
C SER A 194 10.19 45.28 -33.02
N GLU A 195 11.20 44.85 -33.77
CA GLU A 195 11.65 45.43 -35.05
C GLU A 195 10.72 44.97 -36.18
N THR A 196 10.34 43.69 -36.22
CA THR A 196 9.30 43.22 -37.15
C THR A 196 7.94 43.81 -36.79
N SER A 197 7.56 43.85 -35.50
CA SER A 197 6.32 44.51 -35.08
C SER A 197 6.35 46.03 -35.34
N LYS A 198 7.49 46.71 -35.18
CA LYS A 198 7.65 48.12 -35.62
C LYS A 198 7.55 48.24 -37.12
N ALA A 199 8.19 47.38 -37.92
CA ALA A 199 8.09 47.42 -39.37
C ALA A 199 6.66 47.12 -39.87
N GLU A 200 5.93 46.22 -39.21
CA GLU A 200 4.51 45.97 -39.44
C GLU A 200 3.66 47.19 -39.07
N VAL A 201 3.90 47.81 -37.91
CA VAL A 201 3.21 49.04 -37.46
C VAL A 201 3.57 50.24 -38.34
N GLU A 202 4.80 50.35 -38.84
CA GLU A 202 5.25 51.37 -39.78
C GLU A 202 4.65 51.13 -41.17
N GLN A 203 4.51 49.88 -41.62
CA GLN A 203 3.82 49.56 -42.86
C GLN A 203 2.30 49.75 -42.74
N GLN A 204 1.69 49.46 -41.57
CA GLN A 204 0.31 49.77 -41.26
C GLN A 204 0.09 51.28 -41.16
N LYS A 205 1.00 52.01 -40.51
CA LYS A 205 1.00 53.47 -40.46
C LYS A 205 1.18 54.06 -41.86
N HIS A 206 2.07 53.55 -42.70
CA HIS A 206 2.21 53.99 -44.09
C HIS A 206 0.93 53.72 -44.91
N LYS A 207 0.26 52.57 -44.70
CA LYS A 207 -1.08 52.30 -45.26
C LYS A 207 -2.13 53.28 -44.73
N GLN A 208 -2.06 53.64 -43.44
CA GLN A 208 -2.94 54.62 -42.80
C GLN A 208 -2.66 56.05 -43.30
N ASP A 209 -1.41 56.46 -43.47
CA ASP A 209 -1.00 57.75 -44.00
C ASP A 209 -1.40 57.86 -45.48
N LEU A 210 -1.30 56.78 -46.27
CA LEU A 210 -1.87 56.71 -47.62
C LEU A 210 -3.40 56.77 -47.62
N LEU A 211 -4.08 56.14 -46.64
CA LEU A 211 -5.53 56.21 -46.49
C LEU A 211 -5.97 57.62 -46.08
N VAL A 212 -5.28 58.25 -45.12
CA VAL A 212 -5.48 59.64 -44.70
C VAL A 212 -5.24 60.58 -45.87
N ASN A 213 -4.17 60.40 -46.65
CA ASN A 213 -3.94 61.19 -47.86
C ASN A 213 -4.99 60.99 -48.97
N LYS A 214 -5.64 59.82 -49.04
CA LYS A 214 -6.82 59.61 -49.91
C LYS A 214 -8.06 60.28 -49.33
N LEU A 215 -8.27 60.20 -48.02
CA LEU A 215 -9.42 60.77 -47.32
C LEU A 215 -9.35 62.30 -47.23
N THR A 216 -8.18 62.92 -47.09
CA THR A 216 -8.01 64.38 -47.17
C THR A 216 -8.23 64.85 -48.60
N LYS A 217 -7.65 64.19 -49.62
CA LYS A 217 -7.94 64.52 -51.03
C LYS A 217 -9.43 64.36 -51.37
N HIS A 218 -10.11 63.34 -50.85
CA HIS A 218 -11.57 63.21 -50.97
C HIS A 218 -12.32 64.28 -50.18
N MET A 219 -11.91 64.62 -48.95
CA MET A 219 -12.51 65.67 -48.13
C MET A 219 -12.36 67.03 -48.81
N ASP A 220 -11.22 67.35 -49.40
CA ASP A 220 -10.96 68.62 -50.06
C ASP A 220 -11.68 68.68 -51.42
N SER A 221 -11.78 67.57 -52.15
CA SER A 221 -12.67 67.45 -53.32
C SER A 221 -14.14 67.63 -52.94
N LEU A 222 -14.60 67.02 -51.85
CA LEU A 222 -15.96 67.20 -51.31
C LEU A 222 -16.18 68.62 -50.78
N ARG A 223 -15.17 69.27 -50.19
CA ARG A 223 -15.23 70.69 -49.78
C ARG A 223 -15.33 71.62 -51.00
N GLN A 224 -14.61 71.32 -52.09
CA GLN A 224 -14.72 72.04 -53.35
C GLN A 224 -16.11 71.84 -53.98
N GLN A 225 -16.65 70.61 -53.98
CA GLN A 225 -18.03 70.34 -54.41
C GLN A 225 -19.05 71.06 -53.53
N ILE A 226 -18.90 71.04 -52.20
CA ILE A 226 -19.77 71.77 -51.26
C ILE A 226 -19.67 73.29 -51.47
N ALA A 227 -18.49 73.83 -51.77
CA ALA A 227 -18.31 75.25 -52.09
C ALA A 227 -19.00 75.61 -53.41
N MET A 228 -18.84 74.78 -54.45
CA MET A 228 -19.53 74.91 -55.74
C MET A 228 -21.06 74.85 -55.56
N TYR A 229 -21.58 73.85 -54.85
CA TYR A 229 -23.01 73.71 -54.59
C TYR A 229 -23.56 74.82 -53.68
N LYS A 230 -22.75 75.38 -52.76
CA LYS A 230 -23.14 76.57 -51.99
C LYS A 230 -23.23 77.81 -52.89
N ALA A 231 -22.27 78.05 -53.77
CA ALA A 231 -22.32 79.15 -54.73
C ALA A 231 -23.48 79.00 -55.74
N GLN A 232 -23.76 77.77 -56.17
CA GLN A 232 -24.94 77.47 -56.99
C GLN A 232 -26.24 77.66 -56.21
N ALA A 233 -26.28 77.33 -54.92
CA ALA A 233 -27.45 77.53 -54.07
C ALA A 233 -27.71 79.01 -53.75
N THR A 234 -26.66 79.84 -53.56
CA THR A 234 -26.83 81.29 -53.40
C THR A 234 -27.33 81.91 -54.70
N ALA A 235 -26.70 81.61 -55.84
CA ALA A 235 -27.15 82.07 -57.15
C ALA A 235 -28.60 81.65 -57.44
N GLN A 236 -28.96 80.39 -57.21
CA GLN A 236 -30.36 79.95 -57.36
C GLN A 236 -31.31 80.59 -56.33
N SER A 237 -30.83 81.02 -55.16
CA SER A 237 -31.67 81.74 -54.19
C SER A 237 -31.91 83.19 -54.60
N GLU A 238 -30.93 83.82 -55.25
CA GLU A 238 -31.01 85.15 -55.85
C GLU A 238 -31.91 85.13 -57.10
N GLU A 239 -31.74 84.15 -57.99
CA GLU A 239 -32.66 83.88 -59.12
C GLU A 239 -34.10 83.64 -58.63
N LYS A 240 -34.29 82.83 -57.58
CA LYS A 240 -35.62 82.58 -56.99
C LYS A 240 -36.18 83.80 -56.26
N ALA A 241 -35.33 84.70 -55.76
CA ALA A 241 -35.78 85.97 -55.18
C ALA A 241 -36.25 86.93 -56.29
N ALA A 242 -35.46 87.10 -57.36
CA ALA A 242 -35.84 87.91 -58.53
C ALA A 242 -37.08 87.37 -59.25
N ALA A 243 -37.20 86.04 -59.37
CA ALA A 243 -38.42 85.41 -59.89
C ALA A 243 -39.63 85.64 -58.96
N ARG A 244 -39.44 85.69 -57.64
CA ARG A 244 -40.51 86.01 -56.68
C ARG A 244 -40.91 87.48 -56.73
N THR A 245 -39.98 88.43 -56.89
CA THR A 245 -40.33 89.84 -57.06
C THR A 245 -41.12 90.04 -58.35
N ALA A 246 -40.64 89.49 -59.48
CA ALA A 246 -41.35 89.52 -60.75
C ALA A 246 -42.74 88.85 -60.70
N VAL A 247 -42.90 87.73 -59.98
CA VAL A 247 -44.22 87.12 -59.75
C VAL A 247 -45.11 87.97 -58.85
N SER A 248 -44.55 88.66 -57.84
CA SER A 248 -45.33 89.58 -57.00
C SER A 248 -45.75 90.84 -57.76
N GLU A 249 -44.88 91.39 -58.60
CA GLU A 249 -45.16 92.51 -59.51
C GLU A 249 -46.27 92.12 -60.51
N ALA A 250 -46.13 90.98 -61.19
CA ALA A 250 -47.17 90.44 -62.05
C ALA A 250 -48.49 90.13 -61.31
N SER A 251 -48.43 89.73 -60.03
CA SER A 251 -49.65 89.53 -59.23
C SER A 251 -50.35 90.85 -58.89
N LEU A 252 -49.59 91.92 -58.63
CA LEU A 252 -50.13 93.27 -58.44
C LEU A 252 -50.72 93.82 -59.74
N GLU A 253 -50.10 93.57 -60.89
CA GLU A 253 -50.66 93.87 -62.21
C GLU A 253 -51.95 93.07 -62.51
N MET A 254 -52.03 91.81 -62.08
CA MET A 254 -53.28 91.04 -62.17
C MET A 254 -54.34 91.56 -61.21
N GLU A 255 -53.98 92.07 -60.04
CA GLU A 255 -54.92 92.71 -59.10
C GLU A 255 -55.44 94.06 -59.61
N THR A 256 -54.59 94.92 -60.20
CA THR A 256 -55.04 96.17 -60.84
C THR A 256 -55.97 95.87 -62.02
N ILE A 257 -55.60 94.95 -62.91
CA ILE A 257 -56.47 94.51 -64.02
C ILE A 257 -57.79 93.88 -63.51
N CYS A 258 -57.77 93.18 -62.37
CA CYS A 258 -59.00 92.70 -61.73
C CYS A 258 -59.86 93.82 -61.14
N ILE A 259 -59.26 94.91 -60.65
CA ILE A 259 -59.96 96.11 -60.19
C ILE A 259 -60.56 96.87 -61.39
N GLU A 260 -59.80 97.08 -62.45
CA GLU A 260 -60.27 97.68 -63.71
C GLU A 260 -61.43 96.87 -64.32
N LYS A 261 -61.30 95.54 -64.38
CA LYS A 261 -62.37 94.63 -64.83
C LYS A 261 -63.63 94.76 -63.97
N LYS A 262 -63.50 94.89 -62.64
CA LYS A 262 -64.64 95.16 -61.74
C LYS A 262 -65.26 96.55 -62.00
N GLN A 263 -64.45 97.58 -62.26
CA GLN A 263 -64.94 98.92 -62.62
C GLN A 263 -65.70 98.90 -63.94
N ILE A 264 -65.17 98.24 -64.98
CA ILE A 264 -65.82 98.06 -66.29
C ILE A 264 -67.13 97.27 -66.15
N ILE A 265 -67.15 96.20 -65.37
CA ILE A 265 -68.39 95.44 -65.09
C ILE A 265 -69.42 96.32 -64.37
N ASN A 266 -69.01 97.15 -63.41
CA ASN A 266 -69.92 98.07 -62.71
C ASN A 266 -70.44 99.19 -63.64
N GLN A 267 -69.59 99.73 -64.51
CA GLN A 267 -70.01 100.68 -65.55
C GLN A 267 -70.99 100.04 -66.54
N TRP A 268 -70.72 98.81 -67.00
CA TRP A 268 -71.61 98.05 -67.88
C TRP A 268 -72.96 97.73 -67.21
N ASN A 269 -72.95 97.28 -65.95
CA ASN A 269 -74.16 97.07 -65.15
C ASN A 269 -74.96 98.37 -64.99
N SER A 270 -74.29 99.51 -64.79
CA SER A 270 -74.94 100.84 -64.74
C SER A 270 -75.54 101.24 -66.09
N CYS A 271 -74.85 100.99 -67.20
CA CYS A 271 -75.38 101.20 -68.55
C CYS A 271 -76.58 100.27 -68.86
N LEU A 272 -76.57 99.04 -68.33
CA LEU A 272 -77.61 98.03 -68.54
C LEU A 272 -78.85 98.30 -67.66
N LEU A 273 -78.67 98.78 -66.42
CA LEU A 273 -79.74 99.37 -65.61
C LEU A 273 -80.33 100.61 -66.29
N GLY A 274 -79.47 101.50 -66.80
CA GLY A 274 -79.90 102.64 -67.62
C GLY A 274 -80.58 102.25 -68.92
N MET A 275 -80.35 101.03 -69.44
CA MET A 275 -81.10 100.47 -70.57
C MET A 275 -82.46 99.96 -70.12
N LYS A 276 -82.52 99.16 -69.05
CA LYS A 276 -83.79 98.72 -68.43
C LYS A 276 -84.72 99.89 -68.10
N HIS A 277 -84.23 100.97 -67.50
CA HIS A 277 -85.06 102.14 -67.23
C HIS A 277 -85.53 102.88 -68.50
N ARG A 278 -84.83 102.75 -69.64
CA ARG A 278 -85.34 103.20 -70.94
C ARG A 278 -86.36 102.24 -71.52
N ASP A 279 -86.20 100.93 -71.33
CA ASP A 279 -87.14 99.90 -71.78
C ASP A 279 -88.44 99.94 -70.96
N GLU A 280 -88.36 100.20 -69.66
CA GLU A 280 -89.47 100.49 -68.73
C GLU A 280 -90.19 101.79 -69.12
N ALA A 281 -89.45 102.86 -69.45
CA ALA A 281 -90.06 104.09 -69.97
C ALA A 281 -90.69 103.88 -71.37
N TYR A 282 -90.08 103.07 -72.24
CA TYR A 282 -90.57 102.77 -73.58
C TYR A 282 -91.83 101.91 -73.55
N THR A 283 -91.90 100.93 -72.63
CA THR A 283 -93.11 100.13 -72.40
C THR A 283 -94.23 100.97 -71.80
N ALA A 284 -93.97 101.81 -70.79
CA ALA A 284 -94.96 102.75 -70.26
C ALA A 284 -95.48 103.73 -71.34
N VAL A 285 -94.62 104.20 -72.26
CA VAL A 285 -95.02 105.02 -73.40
C VAL A 285 -95.84 104.22 -74.44
N HIS A 286 -95.53 102.94 -74.66
CA HIS A 286 -96.35 102.07 -75.52
C HIS A 286 -97.69 101.71 -74.90
N GLU A 287 -97.78 101.54 -73.59
CA GLU A 287 -99.04 101.31 -72.88
C GLU A 287 -99.92 102.56 -72.93
N ALA A 288 -99.35 103.76 -72.72
CA ALA A 288 -100.06 105.03 -72.94
C ALA A 288 -100.50 105.22 -74.41
N LEU A 289 -99.65 104.82 -75.37
CA LEU A 289 -100.01 104.80 -76.81
C LEU A 289 -101.08 103.74 -77.13
N GLY A 290 -101.10 102.62 -76.38
CA GLY A 290 -102.11 101.57 -76.45
C GLY A 290 -103.46 102.08 -75.98
N GLN A 291 -103.52 102.65 -74.77
CA GLN A 291 -104.71 103.30 -74.21
C GLN A 291 -105.21 104.43 -75.11
N SER A 292 -104.32 105.23 -75.70
CA SER A 292 -104.67 106.25 -76.68
C SER A 292 -105.25 105.66 -77.98
N LYS A 293 -104.71 104.53 -78.46
CA LYS A 293 -105.26 103.79 -79.62
C LYS A 293 -106.60 103.15 -79.30
N GLU A 294 -106.80 102.62 -78.10
CA GLU A 294 -108.08 102.06 -77.65
C GLU A 294 -109.15 103.16 -77.51
N GLN A 295 -108.79 104.34 -77.00
CA GLN A 295 -109.64 105.53 -77.05
C GLN A 295 -109.99 105.91 -78.49
N VAL A 296 -109.01 105.99 -79.39
CA VAL A 296 -109.24 106.25 -80.83
C VAL A 296 -110.07 105.15 -81.50
N GLN A 297 -109.95 103.89 -81.09
CA GLN A 297 -110.79 102.79 -81.58
C GLN A 297 -112.22 102.89 -81.05
N SER A 298 -112.42 103.22 -79.77
CA SER A 298 -113.75 103.46 -79.20
C SER A 298 -114.46 104.62 -79.91
N LEU A 299 -113.78 105.76 -80.10
CA LEU A 299 -114.28 106.90 -80.86
C LEU A 299 -114.54 106.57 -82.34
N ASN A 300 -113.77 105.65 -82.95
CA ASN A 300 -114.06 105.15 -84.30
C ASN A 300 -115.28 104.21 -84.33
N THR A 301 -115.48 103.36 -83.31
CA THR A 301 -116.69 102.52 -83.21
C THR A 301 -117.94 103.34 -82.91
N GLU A 302 -117.82 104.42 -82.13
CA GLU A 302 -118.86 105.43 -81.97
C GLU A 302 -119.13 106.17 -83.28
N ALA A 303 -118.08 106.62 -83.99
CA ALA A 303 -118.23 107.25 -85.30
C ALA A 303 -118.82 106.31 -86.37
N GLU A 304 -118.55 105.00 -86.31
CA GLU A 304 -119.20 104.00 -87.15
C GLU A 304 -120.65 103.74 -86.75
N CYS A 305 -120.98 103.72 -85.45
CA CYS A 305 -122.37 103.65 -85.01
C CYS A 305 -123.14 104.90 -85.44
N CYS A 306 -122.56 106.09 -85.30
CA CYS A 306 -123.12 107.33 -85.81
C CYS A 306 -123.31 107.27 -87.33
N LYS A 307 -122.33 106.81 -88.13
CA LYS A 307 -122.50 106.62 -89.58
C LYS A 307 -123.60 105.61 -89.94
N LYS A 308 -123.70 104.50 -89.19
CA LYS A 308 -124.73 103.46 -89.38
C LYS A 308 -126.11 103.89 -88.88
N SER A 309 -126.20 104.92 -88.04
CA SER A 309 -127.44 105.63 -87.71
C SER A 309 -127.77 106.71 -88.73
N ILE A 310 -126.78 107.46 -89.23
CA ILE A 310 -126.95 108.50 -90.26
C ILE A 310 -127.50 107.89 -91.56
N ILE A 311 -126.98 106.75 -92.03
CA ILE A 311 -127.50 106.11 -93.25
C ILE A 311 -128.96 105.64 -93.07
N LYS A 312 -129.35 105.25 -91.85
CA LYS A 312 -130.75 104.91 -91.54
C LYS A 312 -131.63 106.16 -91.43
N GLU A 313 -131.15 107.23 -90.81
CA GLU A 313 -131.78 108.56 -90.85
C GLU A 313 -131.91 109.07 -92.29
N GLU A 314 -130.96 108.77 -93.20
CA GLU A 314 -131.03 109.18 -94.61
C GLU A 314 -132.11 108.38 -95.38
N GLU A 315 -132.17 107.05 -95.25
CA GLU A 315 -133.25 106.22 -95.82
C GLU A 315 -134.62 106.56 -95.21
N GLU A 316 -134.67 106.80 -93.89
CA GLU A 316 -135.86 107.31 -93.22
C GLU A 316 -136.17 108.77 -93.63
N SER A 317 -135.18 109.59 -94.03
CA SER A 317 -135.40 110.97 -94.49
C SER A 317 -136.05 111.05 -95.87
N GLU A 318 -135.78 110.11 -96.78
CA GLU A 318 -136.46 110.06 -98.08
C GLU A 318 -137.92 109.64 -97.92
N LEU A 319 -138.17 108.61 -97.09
CA LEU A 319 -139.51 108.23 -96.67
C LEU A 319 -140.22 109.37 -95.92
N MET A 320 -139.52 110.04 -95.00
CA MET A 320 -140.02 111.21 -94.29
C MET A 320 -140.19 112.43 -95.19
N THR A 321 -139.54 112.52 -96.35
CA THR A 321 -139.75 113.60 -97.33
C THR A 321 -141.03 113.38 -98.14
N ILE A 322 -141.32 112.12 -98.50
CA ILE A 322 -142.60 111.72 -99.12
C ILE A 322 -143.75 111.84 -98.10
N ILE A 323 -143.50 111.47 -96.85
CA ILE A 323 -144.44 111.67 -95.75
C ILE A 323 -144.58 113.16 -95.41
N LEU A 324 -143.51 113.98 -95.45
CA LEU A 324 -143.54 115.42 -95.19
C LEU A 324 -144.46 116.13 -96.16
N LYS A 325 -144.37 115.91 -97.47
CA LYS A 325 -145.32 116.53 -98.43
C LYS A 325 -146.79 116.13 -98.16
N ARG A 326 -147.01 114.98 -97.51
CA ARG A 326 -148.33 114.50 -97.05
C ARG A 326 -148.72 114.99 -95.65
N VAL A 327 -147.74 115.37 -94.83
CA VAL A 327 -147.85 115.83 -93.44
C VAL A 327 -147.88 117.35 -93.37
N GLU A 328 -147.23 118.10 -94.24
CA GLU A 328 -147.33 119.56 -94.38
C GLU A 328 -148.77 119.99 -94.66
N PHE A 329 -149.45 119.27 -95.56
CA PHE A 329 -150.88 119.47 -95.85
C PHE A 329 -151.75 119.23 -94.59
N LYS A 330 -151.41 118.24 -93.77
CA LYS A 330 -152.06 117.98 -92.47
C LYS A 330 -151.60 118.96 -91.37
N SER A 331 -150.37 119.44 -91.44
CA SER A 331 -149.71 120.33 -90.48
C SER A 331 -150.28 121.73 -90.57
N ASN A 332 -150.61 122.21 -91.77
CA ASN A 332 -151.35 123.45 -91.95
C ASN A 332 -152.79 123.39 -91.40
N ILE A 333 -153.34 122.18 -91.20
CA ILE A 333 -154.63 121.95 -90.52
C ILE A 333 -154.44 121.82 -89.00
N THR A 334 -153.39 121.13 -88.51
CA THR A 334 -153.15 120.98 -87.07
C THR A 334 -152.53 122.22 -86.42
N LYS A 335 -151.68 123.00 -87.10
CA LYS A 335 -151.13 124.27 -86.61
C LYS A 335 -152.24 125.26 -86.22
N LYS A 336 -153.34 125.29 -86.98
CA LYS A 336 -154.56 126.08 -86.66
C LYS A 336 -155.36 125.58 -85.45
N LYS A 337 -155.10 124.36 -84.97
CA LYS A 337 -155.70 123.79 -83.74
C LYS A 337 -154.75 123.86 -82.54
N ILE A 338 -153.45 123.64 -82.75
CA ILE A 338 -152.43 123.67 -81.69
C ILE A 338 -152.29 125.07 -81.09
N SER A 339 -152.39 126.12 -81.91
CA SER A 339 -152.44 127.52 -81.45
C SER A 339 -153.62 127.84 -80.53
N LEU A 340 -154.66 126.99 -80.50
CA LEU A 340 -155.85 127.14 -79.65
C LEU A 340 -155.77 126.28 -78.37
N CYS A 341 -154.86 125.31 -78.29
CA CYS A 341 -154.70 124.43 -77.12
C CYS A 341 -153.60 124.91 -76.16
N LEU A 342 -152.47 125.42 -76.66
CA LEU A 342 -151.35 125.78 -75.80
C LEU A 342 -151.68 126.94 -74.84
N ALA A 343 -152.49 127.91 -75.29
CA ALA A 343 -153.02 128.98 -74.44
C ALA A 343 -153.87 128.49 -73.25
N ASN A 344 -154.37 127.25 -73.28
CA ASN A 344 -155.12 126.64 -72.18
C ASN A 344 -154.23 125.78 -71.27
N GLN A 345 -153.07 125.30 -71.74
CA GLN A 345 -152.21 124.39 -70.98
C GLN A 345 -151.29 125.11 -69.99
N GLU A 346 -150.83 126.31 -70.35
CA GLU A 346 -150.02 127.18 -69.46
C GLU A 346 -150.80 127.61 -68.21
N ALA A 347 -152.14 127.70 -68.30
CA ALA A 347 -153.02 128.01 -67.17
C ALA A 347 -153.22 126.85 -66.18
N LEU A 348 -152.98 125.60 -66.58
CA LEU A 348 -153.25 124.41 -65.76
C LEU A 348 -151.99 123.89 -65.03
N ASN A 349 -150.80 124.07 -65.61
CA ASN A 349 -149.56 123.56 -65.02
C ASN A 349 -149.12 124.32 -63.75
N THR A 350 -149.69 125.51 -63.52
CA THR A 350 -149.58 126.23 -62.24
C THR A 350 -150.29 125.54 -61.08
N GLU A 351 -151.29 124.68 -61.35
CA GLU A 351 -152.04 123.96 -60.31
C GLU A 351 -151.37 122.65 -59.87
N TYR A 352 -150.60 121.99 -60.76
CA TYR A 352 -150.07 120.65 -60.47
C TYR A 352 -148.94 120.62 -59.44
N ASN A 353 -148.09 121.66 -59.36
CA ASN A 353 -146.95 121.68 -58.44
C ASN A 353 -147.37 121.82 -56.97
N GLU A 354 -148.64 122.14 -56.70
CA GLU A 354 -149.23 122.08 -55.36
C GLU A 354 -149.59 120.64 -54.93
N TYR A 355 -149.55 119.65 -55.84
CA TYR A 355 -149.58 118.21 -55.53
C TYR A 355 -148.20 117.60 -55.24
N THR A 356 -147.36 118.41 -54.60
CA THR A 356 -146.68 118.08 -53.34
C THR A 356 -146.35 116.60 -53.03
N PHE A 357 -145.07 116.37 -52.71
CA PHE A 357 -144.57 116.24 -51.32
C PHE A 357 -145.20 115.19 -50.36
N SER A 358 -146.16 114.36 -50.80
CA SER A 358 -147.06 113.59 -49.92
C SER A 358 -146.77 112.08 -49.83
N LEU A 359 -145.71 111.59 -50.50
CA LEU A 359 -145.39 110.16 -50.60
C LEU A 359 -143.88 109.90 -50.37
N HIS A 360 -143.26 110.39 -49.30
CA HIS A 360 -143.46 110.02 -47.89
C HIS A 360 -143.12 108.56 -47.55
N GLU A 361 -143.50 107.60 -48.41
CA GLU A 361 -143.38 106.15 -48.16
C GLU A 361 -142.79 105.50 -49.43
N LYS A 362 -141.50 105.14 -49.54
CA LYS A 362 -140.41 105.09 -48.53
C LYS A 362 -140.73 104.20 -47.32
N GLU A 363 -139.92 104.25 -46.26
CA GLU A 363 -140.23 103.56 -45.01
C GLU A 363 -139.88 102.04 -44.97
N GLN A 364 -140.64 101.25 -45.75
CA GLN A 364 -141.29 100.07 -45.15
C GLN A 364 -140.57 98.71 -45.27
N GLU A 365 -139.98 98.35 -46.42
CA GLU A 365 -139.65 96.94 -46.72
C GLU A 365 -138.17 96.54 -46.50
N LEU A 366 -137.56 97.07 -45.43
CA LEU A 366 -136.19 96.77 -45.00
C LEU A 366 -135.96 95.29 -44.59
N CYS A 367 -137.02 94.52 -44.37
CA CYS A 367 -136.99 93.31 -43.52
C CYS A 367 -136.65 91.97 -44.21
N THR A 368 -136.50 91.91 -45.54
CA THR A 368 -136.55 90.63 -46.29
C THR A 368 -135.22 89.91 -46.49
N VAL A 369 -134.07 90.55 -46.23
CA VAL A 369 -132.76 90.14 -46.80
C VAL A 369 -132.00 89.05 -46.00
N MET A 370 -132.40 88.74 -44.77
CA MET A 370 -131.48 88.06 -43.80
C MET A 370 -131.41 86.51 -43.82
N ALA A 371 -132.20 85.80 -44.64
CA ALA A 371 -132.42 84.36 -44.46
C ALA A 371 -131.36 83.42 -45.09
N ASP A 372 -130.94 83.65 -46.33
CA ASP A 372 -130.47 82.56 -47.22
C ASP A 372 -129.00 82.10 -46.99
N HIS A 373 -128.24 82.79 -46.14
CA HIS A 373 -126.79 82.60 -46.01
C HIS A 373 -126.35 81.24 -45.39
N VAL A 374 -127.24 80.53 -44.70
CA VAL A 374 -126.86 79.38 -43.84
C VAL A 374 -126.50 78.10 -44.63
N VAL A 375 -127.12 77.87 -45.79
CA VAL A 375 -127.11 76.56 -46.47
C VAL A 375 -125.73 76.17 -47.02
N LYS A 376 -124.90 77.14 -47.42
CA LYS A 376 -123.66 76.89 -48.19
C LYS A 376 -122.49 76.22 -47.45
N ARG A 377 -122.70 75.76 -46.20
CA ARG A 377 -121.60 75.30 -45.31
C ARG A 377 -121.32 73.80 -45.37
N SER A 378 -122.30 72.94 -45.70
CA SER A 378 -122.17 71.48 -45.62
C SER A 378 -121.41 70.85 -46.79
N GLU A 379 -121.35 71.51 -47.95
CA GLU A 379 -120.72 70.98 -49.18
C GLU A 379 -119.19 70.79 -49.07
N LEU A 380 -118.56 71.34 -48.02
CA LEU A 380 -117.10 71.33 -47.82
C LEU A 380 -116.52 70.07 -47.15
N GLU A 381 -117.36 69.19 -46.59
CA GLU A 381 -116.87 68.10 -45.73
C GLU A 381 -116.64 66.77 -46.49
N ASP A 382 -117.42 66.45 -47.51
CA ASP A 382 -117.34 65.15 -48.20
C ASP A 382 -116.08 64.99 -49.06
N LEU A 383 -115.60 66.06 -49.70
CA LEU A 383 -114.43 66.02 -50.58
C LEU A 383 -113.14 65.59 -49.86
N ARG A 384 -113.04 65.78 -48.54
CA ARG A 384 -111.86 65.35 -47.76
C ARG A 384 -111.72 63.84 -47.66
N ARG A 385 -112.84 63.09 -47.62
CA ARG A 385 -112.85 61.63 -47.35
C ARG A 385 -112.34 60.75 -48.51
N ILE A 386 -112.05 61.36 -49.66
CA ILE A 386 -111.54 60.66 -50.84
C ILE A 386 -110.00 60.55 -50.74
N THR A 387 -109.33 61.65 -50.40
CA THR A 387 -107.86 61.77 -50.37
C THR A 387 -107.19 60.82 -49.37
N ASP A 388 -107.80 60.63 -48.19
CA ASP A 388 -107.24 59.78 -47.12
C ASP A 388 -107.03 58.31 -47.55
N LYS A 389 -107.77 57.84 -48.57
CA LYS A 389 -107.74 56.44 -49.01
C LYS A 389 -106.50 56.11 -49.84
N GLU A 390 -105.95 57.06 -50.60
CA GLU A 390 -104.75 56.81 -51.41
C GLU A 390 -103.49 56.68 -50.53
N ILE A 391 -103.44 57.44 -49.43
CA ILE A 391 -102.31 57.44 -48.49
C ILE A 391 -102.10 56.05 -47.85
N ILE A 392 -103.19 55.37 -47.50
CA ILE A 392 -103.17 54.04 -46.84
C ILE A 392 -102.58 52.94 -47.76
N ILE A 393 -102.70 53.09 -49.08
CA ILE A 393 -102.17 52.12 -50.05
C ILE A 393 -100.64 52.27 -50.19
N LYS A 394 -100.12 53.51 -50.14
CA LYS A 394 -98.69 53.79 -50.25
C LYS A 394 -97.86 53.12 -49.14
N VAL A 395 -98.28 53.28 -47.88
CA VAL A 395 -97.53 52.80 -46.70
C VAL A 395 -97.24 51.28 -46.76
N LYS A 396 -98.22 50.49 -47.22
CA LYS A 396 -98.10 49.03 -47.31
C LYS A 396 -97.02 48.53 -48.28
N LEU A 397 -96.55 49.38 -49.20
CA LEU A 397 -95.45 49.07 -50.10
C LEU A 397 -94.07 49.41 -49.50
N GLU A 398 -94.04 50.21 -48.42
CA GLU A 398 -92.80 50.64 -47.76
C GLU A 398 -92.41 49.66 -46.64
N ASP A 399 -93.39 49.11 -45.90
CA ASP A 399 -93.17 48.09 -44.86
C ASP A 399 -92.50 46.80 -45.40
N GLN A 400 -92.95 46.30 -46.56
CA GLN A 400 -92.44 45.06 -47.18
C GLN A 400 -90.97 45.18 -47.64
N ILE A 401 -90.44 46.40 -47.78
CA ILE A 401 -89.05 46.66 -48.15
C ILE A 401 -88.15 46.66 -46.90
N MET A 402 -88.66 47.10 -45.75
CA MET A 402 -87.94 47.05 -44.46
C MET A 402 -87.72 45.61 -43.98
N GLU A 403 -88.72 44.74 -44.16
CA GLU A 403 -88.65 43.32 -43.79
C GLU A 403 -87.49 42.59 -44.51
N LYS A 404 -87.18 43.00 -45.75
CA LYS A 404 -86.03 42.48 -46.53
C LYS A 404 -84.65 42.86 -45.99
N ILE A 405 -84.55 43.87 -45.13
CA ILE A 405 -83.27 44.40 -44.63
C ILE A 405 -82.90 43.78 -43.26
N GLN A 406 -83.88 43.34 -42.46
CA GLN A 406 -83.61 42.83 -41.11
C GLN A 406 -83.09 41.38 -41.08
N GLU A 407 -83.56 40.49 -41.96
CA GLU A 407 -83.06 39.10 -41.98
C GLU A 407 -81.60 39.00 -42.44
N GLN A 408 -81.15 39.86 -43.37
CA GLN A 408 -79.77 39.85 -43.87
C GLN A 408 -78.71 40.07 -42.79
N ILE A 409 -79.06 40.69 -41.66
CA ILE A 409 -78.14 40.92 -40.52
C ILE A 409 -77.94 39.64 -39.69
N THR A 410 -78.82 38.64 -39.79
CA THR A 410 -78.70 37.37 -39.04
C THR A 410 -77.72 36.37 -39.67
N LEU A 411 -77.26 36.62 -40.91
CA LEU A 411 -76.30 35.75 -41.62
C LEU A 411 -74.95 35.62 -40.91
N ASP A 412 -74.51 36.62 -40.14
CA ASP A 412 -73.16 36.67 -39.55
C ASP A 412 -72.97 35.90 -38.22
N GLN A 413 -74.04 35.44 -37.55
CA GLN A 413 -73.92 34.74 -36.25
C GLN A 413 -74.03 33.21 -36.30
N ALA A 414 -74.82 32.65 -37.22
CA ALA A 414 -75.06 31.19 -37.28
C ALA A 414 -74.01 30.40 -38.08
N ALA A 415 -73.06 31.07 -38.74
CA ALA A 415 -71.97 30.44 -39.50
C ALA A 415 -71.11 29.46 -38.68
N LYS A 416 -71.18 29.48 -37.34
CA LYS A 416 -70.53 28.52 -36.44
C LYS A 416 -71.29 27.20 -36.25
N LEU A 417 -72.61 27.14 -36.48
CA LEU A 417 -73.39 25.89 -36.40
C LEU A 417 -73.35 25.05 -37.69
N SER A 418 -72.80 25.61 -38.77
CA SER A 418 -72.47 24.88 -40.00
C SER A 418 -71.70 23.58 -39.72
N SER A 419 -70.74 23.61 -38.80
CA SER A 419 -69.79 22.52 -38.57
C SER A 419 -70.44 21.20 -38.11
N GLN A 420 -71.43 21.22 -37.22
CA GLN A 420 -72.02 19.99 -36.65
C GLN A 420 -73.14 19.37 -37.51
N VAL A 421 -73.78 20.16 -38.39
CA VAL A 421 -74.82 19.64 -39.31
C VAL A 421 -74.18 19.14 -40.61
N ILE A 422 -73.09 19.76 -41.06
CA ILE A 422 -72.33 19.30 -42.22
C ILE A 422 -71.79 17.88 -42.03
N GLU A 423 -71.29 17.49 -40.84
CA GLU A 423 -70.87 16.08 -40.61
C GLU A 423 -71.98 15.05 -40.90
N LYS A 424 -73.21 15.33 -40.45
CA LYS A 424 -74.34 14.37 -40.59
C LYS A 424 -74.90 14.35 -42.01
N LEU A 425 -74.99 15.50 -42.68
CA LEU A 425 -75.40 15.55 -44.09
C LEU A 425 -74.31 15.03 -45.04
N VAL A 426 -73.02 15.26 -44.74
CA VAL A 426 -71.91 14.67 -45.52
C VAL A 426 -71.85 13.16 -45.34
N PHE A 427 -72.19 12.59 -44.17
CA PHE A 427 -72.27 11.14 -44.02
C PHE A 427 -73.37 10.54 -44.91
N HIS A 428 -74.59 11.10 -44.88
CA HIS A 428 -75.70 10.58 -45.69
C HIS A 428 -75.51 10.85 -47.19
N LYS A 429 -74.96 12.01 -47.55
CA LYS A 429 -74.57 12.34 -48.93
C LYS A 429 -73.44 11.42 -49.41
N ARG A 430 -72.40 11.13 -48.61
CA ARG A 430 -71.37 10.13 -48.95
C ARG A 430 -71.95 8.74 -49.13
N GLN A 431 -72.96 8.34 -48.36
CA GLN A 431 -73.58 7.03 -48.56
C GLN A 431 -74.25 6.94 -49.93
N LEU A 432 -75.00 7.97 -50.34
CA LEU A 432 -75.61 8.05 -51.67
C LEU A 432 -74.58 8.30 -52.79
N GLU A 433 -73.50 9.04 -52.56
CA GLU A 433 -72.38 9.17 -53.50
C GLU A 433 -71.56 7.88 -53.60
N ILE A 434 -71.50 7.03 -52.57
CA ILE A 434 -70.93 5.68 -52.63
C ILE A 434 -71.81 4.75 -53.46
N ASP A 435 -73.13 4.84 -53.33
CA ASP A 435 -74.05 4.02 -54.12
C ASP A 435 -74.18 4.52 -55.57
N ILE A 436 -74.12 5.84 -55.79
CA ILE A 436 -73.96 6.43 -57.13
C ILE A 436 -72.61 6.04 -57.73
N THR A 437 -71.49 6.15 -57.01
CA THR A 437 -70.19 5.73 -57.56
C THR A 437 -70.05 4.23 -57.75
N LYS A 438 -70.85 3.37 -57.08
CA LYS A 438 -70.98 1.96 -57.47
C LYS A 438 -71.66 1.83 -58.83
N VAL A 439 -72.82 2.48 -59.02
CA VAL A 439 -73.55 2.45 -60.30
C VAL A 439 -72.74 3.11 -61.42
N GLU A 440 -72.02 4.20 -61.16
CA GLU A 440 -71.09 4.83 -62.10
C GLU A 440 -69.87 3.96 -62.37
N ASN A 441 -69.38 3.16 -61.41
CA ASN A 441 -68.33 2.16 -61.67
C ASN A 441 -68.87 0.96 -62.48
N GLU A 442 -70.09 0.50 -62.24
CA GLU A 442 -70.73 -0.54 -63.07
C GLU A 442 -70.99 -0.03 -64.50
N VAL A 443 -71.43 1.22 -64.66
CA VAL A 443 -71.54 1.91 -65.95
C VAL A 443 -70.15 2.18 -66.56
N ALA A 444 -69.12 2.46 -65.77
CA ALA A 444 -67.74 2.59 -66.25
C ALA A 444 -67.17 1.24 -66.71
N GLN A 445 -67.50 0.14 -66.02
CA GLN A 445 -67.14 -1.21 -66.41
C GLN A 445 -67.81 -1.57 -67.74
N ILE A 446 -69.13 -1.37 -67.84
CA ILE A 446 -69.91 -1.64 -69.07
C ILE A 446 -69.47 -0.72 -70.22
N THR A 447 -69.15 0.55 -69.96
CA THR A 447 -68.63 1.45 -71.00
C THR A 447 -67.16 1.18 -71.35
N LEU A 448 -66.33 0.65 -70.45
CA LEU A 448 -65.01 0.11 -70.79
C LEU A 448 -65.11 -1.15 -71.65
N ASP A 449 -66.04 -2.06 -71.35
CA ASP A 449 -66.29 -3.25 -72.17
C ASP A 449 -66.83 -2.85 -73.55
N CYS A 450 -67.82 -1.96 -73.62
CA CYS A 450 -68.30 -1.37 -74.88
C CYS A 450 -67.18 -0.60 -75.63
N ASN A 451 -66.29 0.11 -74.93
CA ASN A 451 -65.16 0.79 -75.55
C ASN A 451 -64.05 -0.17 -75.99
N SER A 452 -63.87 -1.33 -75.34
CA SER A 452 -62.96 -2.38 -75.81
C SER A 452 -63.47 -3.03 -77.10
N LEU A 453 -64.79 -3.20 -77.23
CA LEU A 453 -65.46 -3.67 -78.44
C LEU A 453 -65.43 -2.60 -79.54
N LYS A 454 -65.68 -1.32 -79.21
CA LYS A 454 -65.50 -0.20 -80.15
C LYS A 454 -64.04 0.00 -80.56
N LEU A 455 -63.05 -0.24 -79.71
CA LEU A 455 -61.64 -0.16 -80.11
C LEU A 455 -61.27 -1.27 -81.10
N LYS A 456 -61.84 -2.47 -80.95
CA LYS A 456 -61.72 -3.54 -81.97
C LYS A 456 -62.45 -3.17 -83.27
N LEU A 457 -63.66 -2.61 -83.18
CA LEU A 457 -64.42 -2.13 -84.34
C LEU A 457 -63.66 -1.01 -85.10
N ASN A 458 -63.28 0.05 -84.38
CA ASN A 458 -62.50 1.18 -84.91
C ASN A 458 -61.11 0.77 -85.44
N SER A 459 -60.54 -0.36 -84.98
CA SER A 459 -59.29 -0.89 -85.53
C SER A 459 -59.47 -1.57 -86.89
N LEU A 460 -60.67 -2.11 -87.17
CA LEU A 460 -61.04 -2.67 -88.47
C LEU A 460 -61.55 -1.59 -89.41
N GLU A 461 -62.36 -0.65 -88.92
CA GLU A 461 -62.74 0.54 -89.69
C GLU A 461 -61.52 1.33 -90.15
N LYS A 462 -60.51 1.57 -89.29
CA LYS A 462 -59.29 2.29 -89.69
C LYS A 462 -58.47 1.60 -90.78
N VAL A 463 -58.54 0.28 -90.90
CA VAL A 463 -57.85 -0.46 -91.98
C VAL A 463 -58.61 -0.36 -93.30
N LEU A 464 -59.95 -0.31 -93.27
CA LEU A 464 -60.77 -0.01 -94.44
C LEU A 464 -60.61 1.45 -94.88
N ASP A 465 -60.72 2.37 -93.91
CA ASP A 465 -60.57 3.83 -94.06
C ASP A 465 -59.15 4.26 -94.49
N GLN A 466 -58.17 3.35 -94.48
CA GLN A 466 -56.84 3.55 -95.10
C GLN A 466 -56.80 3.02 -96.54
N LEU A 467 -57.43 1.88 -96.83
CA LEU A 467 -57.51 1.34 -98.20
C LEU A 467 -58.40 2.20 -99.12
N ASP A 468 -59.48 2.79 -98.61
CA ASP A 468 -60.34 3.73 -99.38
C ASP A 468 -59.59 5.03 -99.72
N LYS A 469 -58.64 5.47 -98.87
CA LYS A 469 -57.79 6.66 -99.14
C LYS A 469 -56.70 6.37 -100.17
N ASP A 470 -56.18 5.15 -100.20
CA ASP A 470 -55.22 4.70 -101.23
C ASP A 470 -55.89 4.44 -102.59
N ILE A 471 -57.24 4.36 -102.64
CA ILE A 471 -58.04 4.34 -103.88
C ILE A 471 -58.35 5.79 -104.33
N LEU A 472 -58.78 6.68 -103.44
CA LEU A 472 -59.02 8.10 -103.77
C LEU A 472 -57.76 8.88 -104.19
N THR A 473 -56.56 8.38 -103.87
CA THR A 473 -55.28 8.94 -104.35
C THR A 473 -54.85 8.43 -105.73
N LYS A 474 -55.66 7.58 -106.39
CA LYS A 474 -55.39 7.07 -107.73
C LYS A 474 -56.23 7.74 -108.82
N ASP A 475 -57.53 7.91 -108.58
CA ASP A 475 -58.46 7.98 -109.70
C ASP A 475 -58.80 9.41 -110.17
N GLU A 476 -57.98 9.84 -111.13
CA GLU A 476 -58.37 10.53 -112.38
C GLU A 476 -58.84 12.01 -112.29
N ILE A 477 -59.76 12.35 -111.39
CA ILE A 477 -60.69 13.46 -111.64
C ILE A 477 -60.01 14.85 -111.60
N ILE A 478 -58.91 15.02 -110.87
CA ILE A 478 -58.23 16.33 -110.73
C ILE A 478 -57.04 16.52 -111.69
N SER A 479 -56.68 15.50 -112.48
CA SER A 479 -55.97 15.70 -113.76
C SER A 479 -56.80 16.53 -114.76
N GLN A 480 -58.09 16.77 -114.49
CA GLN A 480 -58.91 17.74 -115.21
C GLN A 480 -58.57 19.19 -114.83
N SER A 481 -58.30 19.51 -113.55
CA SER A 481 -57.99 20.89 -113.14
C SER A 481 -56.63 21.38 -113.64
N GLU A 482 -55.65 20.47 -113.78
CA GLU A 482 -54.34 20.80 -114.35
C GLU A 482 -54.47 21.18 -115.84
N ALA A 483 -55.45 20.57 -116.55
CA ALA A 483 -55.80 20.94 -117.92
C ALA A 483 -56.59 22.27 -118.01
N GLU A 484 -57.48 22.56 -117.06
CA GLU A 484 -58.26 23.82 -117.05
C GLU A 484 -57.39 25.04 -116.73
N ILE A 485 -56.44 24.92 -115.78
CA ILE A 485 -55.50 26.00 -115.44
C ILE A 485 -54.63 26.36 -116.65
N ALA A 486 -54.15 25.37 -117.41
CA ALA A 486 -53.38 25.59 -118.63
C ALA A 486 -54.20 26.37 -119.70
N ASN A 487 -55.49 26.07 -119.84
CA ASN A 487 -56.37 26.77 -120.78
C ASN A 487 -56.59 28.24 -120.40
N HIS A 488 -56.75 28.56 -119.10
CA HIS A 488 -56.92 29.95 -118.64
C HIS A 488 -55.68 30.81 -118.87
N ILE A 489 -54.47 30.27 -118.75
CA ILE A 489 -53.22 31.01 -119.02
C ILE A 489 -53.18 31.47 -120.49
N THR A 490 -53.52 30.59 -121.45
CA THR A 490 -53.53 30.97 -122.89
C THR A 490 -54.60 32.00 -123.27
N LEU A 491 -55.56 32.29 -122.38
CA LEU A 491 -56.58 33.33 -122.56
C LEU A 491 -56.06 34.71 -122.13
N ILE A 492 -55.12 34.77 -121.19
CA ILE A 492 -54.54 36.02 -120.66
C ILE A 492 -53.58 36.65 -121.70
N ASP A 493 -52.67 35.85 -122.27
CA ASP A 493 -51.76 36.23 -123.37
C ASP A 493 -52.47 36.86 -124.59
N ARG A 494 -53.75 36.54 -124.77
CA ARG A 494 -54.59 37.04 -125.88
C ARG A 494 -55.23 38.39 -125.59
N LYS A 495 -55.32 38.83 -124.33
CA LYS A 495 -55.87 40.14 -123.95
C LYS A 495 -54.80 41.23 -123.80
N GLU A 496 -53.58 40.91 -123.38
CA GLU A 496 -52.50 41.92 -123.33
C GLU A 496 -52.19 42.52 -124.72
N LYS A 497 -52.24 41.68 -125.77
CA LYS A 497 -52.06 42.10 -127.17
C LYS A 497 -53.15 43.05 -127.70
N THR A 498 -54.26 43.24 -126.99
CA THR A 498 -55.28 44.25 -127.33
C THR A 498 -55.06 45.60 -126.65
N ILE A 499 -54.18 45.70 -125.64
CA ILE A 499 -53.93 46.95 -124.89
C ILE A 499 -52.86 47.81 -125.59
N SER A 500 -51.84 47.20 -126.19
CA SER A 500 -50.81 47.91 -126.96
C SER A 500 -51.35 48.68 -128.17
N ALA A 501 -52.47 48.21 -128.76
CA ALA A 501 -53.09 48.80 -129.94
C ALA A 501 -53.80 50.16 -129.70
N TYR A 502 -54.12 50.51 -128.45
CA TYR A 502 -54.79 51.77 -128.13
C TYR A 502 -53.83 52.92 -127.81
N ASN A 503 -52.69 52.64 -127.17
CA ASN A 503 -51.70 53.67 -126.83
C ASN A 503 -51.12 54.36 -128.09
N GLN A 504 -51.01 53.64 -129.22
CA GLN A 504 -50.46 54.18 -130.47
C GLN A 504 -51.36 55.20 -131.18
N LYS A 505 -52.56 55.49 -130.67
CA LYS A 505 -53.48 56.50 -131.22
C LYS A 505 -53.51 57.84 -130.47
N VAL A 506 -52.80 57.96 -129.35
CA VAL A 506 -52.85 59.16 -128.49
C VAL A 506 -51.82 60.23 -128.91
N ASP A 507 -50.62 59.82 -129.32
CA ASP A 507 -49.48 60.75 -129.49
C ASP A 507 -49.43 61.55 -130.80
N GLN A 508 -50.41 61.41 -131.70
CA GLN A 508 -50.38 62.03 -133.03
C GLN A 508 -51.27 63.28 -133.23
N ILE A 509 -52.06 63.72 -132.24
CA ILE A 509 -52.94 64.90 -132.38
C ILE A 509 -52.86 65.82 -131.14
N ALA A 510 -51.74 66.52 -130.96
CA ALA A 510 -51.60 67.56 -129.91
C ALA A 510 -50.68 68.75 -130.27
N ALA A 511 -50.37 68.97 -131.56
CA ALA A 511 -49.37 69.95 -131.98
C ALA A 511 -49.90 70.99 -132.98
N ARG A 512 -50.56 72.07 -132.49
CA ARG A 512 -50.48 73.43 -133.10
C ARG A 512 -51.10 74.56 -132.26
N GLN A 513 -50.48 75.73 -132.44
CA GLN A 513 -51.02 77.09 -132.36
C GLN A 513 -51.47 77.66 -131.00
N GLN A 514 -50.46 78.27 -130.37
CA GLN A 514 -50.51 79.43 -129.50
C GLN A 514 -51.44 80.58 -129.96
N GLU A 515 -52.33 81.03 -129.08
CA GLU A 515 -52.49 82.47 -128.75
C GLU A 515 -53.26 82.68 -127.43
N LEU A 516 -52.68 83.43 -126.48
CA LEU A 516 -53.40 84.03 -125.32
C LEU A 516 -52.52 85.05 -124.56
N ARG A 517 -52.11 86.12 -125.25
CA ARG A 517 -51.18 87.14 -124.73
C ARG A 517 -51.74 87.95 -123.54
N SER A 518 -53.03 87.82 -123.22
CA SER A 518 -53.71 88.49 -122.10
C SER A 518 -53.69 87.73 -120.76
N LEU A 519 -53.38 86.42 -120.72
CA LEU A 519 -53.39 85.64 -119.47
C LEU A 519 -52.20 85.94 -118.54
N ARG A 520 -51.06 86.41 -119.08
CA ARG A 520 -49.82 86.61 -118.29
C ARG A 520 -49.97 87.56 -117.11
N MET A 521 -50.82 88.59 -117.18
CA MET A 521 -51.01 89.51 -116.04
C MET A 521 -51.86 88.91 -114.91
N LYS A 522 -52.85 88.07 -115.22
CA LYS A 522 -53.59 87.31 -114.18
C LYS A 522 -52.75 86.19 -113.58
N HIS A 523 -51.82 85.62 -114.35
CA HIS A 523 -50.86 84.65 -113.84
C HIS A 523 -49.93 85.28 -112.78
N ILE A 524 -49.51 86.55 -112.96
CA ILE A 524 -48.59 87.24 -112.03
C ILE A 524 -49.27 87.59 -110.70
N THR A 525 -50.57 87.91 -110.68
CA THR A 525 -51.30 88.11 -109.42
C THR A 525 -51.60 86.79 -108.70
N LEU A 526 -51.91 85.72 -109.45
CA LEU A 526 -52.09 84.39 -108.87
C LEU A 526 -50.77 83.79 -108.34
N THR A 527 -49.62 84.00 -109.00
CA THR A 527 -48.33 83.53 -108.45
C THR A 527 -48.00 84.18 -107.11
N LYS A 528 -48.36 85.44 -106.87
CA LYS A 528 -48.16 86.08 -105.56
C LYS A 528 -49.02 85.49 -104.44
N PHE A 529 -50.26 85.10 -104.71
CA PHE A 529 -51.06 84.34 -103.74
C PHE A 529 -50.51 82.93 -103.50
N ILE A 530 -49.99 82.29 -104.55
CA ILE A 530 -49.32 80.98 -104.44
C ILE A 530 -47.99 81.09 -103.67
N GLU A 531 -47.24 82.18 -103.82
CA GLU A 531 -46.02 82.47 -103.06
C GLU A 531 -46.30 82.70 -101.57
N LEU A 532 -47.40 83.40 -101.24
CA LEU A 532 -47.85 83.58 -99.85
C LEU A 532 -48.26 82.26 -99.20
N HIS A 533 -49.12 81.47 -99.87
CA HIS A 533 -49.52 80.15 -99.35
C HIS A 533 -48.35 79.15 -99.33
N LYS A 534 -47.33 79.31 -100.19
CA LYS A 534 -46.10 78.53 -100.12
C LYS A 534 -45.32 78.83 -98.85
N SER A 535 -45.06 80.10 -98.51
CA SER A 535 -44.34 80.43 -97.28
C SER A 535 -45.12 80.01 -96.02
N GLU A 536 -46.45 80.10 -96.04
CA GLU A 536 -47.31 79.49 -95.01
C GLU A 536 -47.07 77.97 -94.92
N THR A 537 -47.11 77.22 -96.02
CA THR A 537 -46.81 75.77 -95.99
C THR A 537 -45.37 75.45 -95.59
N GLU A 538 -44.39 76.29 -95.93
CA GLU A 538 -42.99 76.13 -95.53
C GLU A 538 -42.81 76.30 -94.02
N THR A 539 -43.49 77.29 -93.40
CA THR A 539 -43.49 77.42 -91.92
C THR A 539 -44.16 76.23 -91.24
N MET A 540 -45.25 75.71 -91.80
CA MET A 540 -45.92 74.51 -91.28
C MET A 540 -45.07 73.24 -91.46
N GLN A 541 -44.32 73.11 -92.56
CA GLN A 541 -43.35 72.04 -92.76
C GLN A 541 -42.17 72.15 -91.79
N GLN A 542 -41.66 73.36 -91.51
CA GLN A 542 -40.62 73.58 -90.51
C GLN A 542 -41.11 73.22 -89.09
N ALA A 543 -42.33 73.61 -88.72
CA ALA A 543 -42.94 73.20 -87.45
C ALA A 543 -43.12 71.68 -87.37
N TRP A 544 -43.60 71.03 -88.44
CA TRP A 544 -43.72 69.57 -88.51
C TRP A 544 -42.36 68.87 -88.37
N LEU A 545 -41.31 69.35 -89.05
CA LEU A 545 -39.94 68.82 -88.92
C LEU A 545 -39.38 69.02 -87.50
N GLN A 546 -39.65 70.14 -86.83
CA GLN A 546 -39.27 70.34 -85.43
C GLN A 546 -40.00 69.38 -84.48
N HIS A 547 -41.30 69.15 -84.69
CA HIS A 547 -42.07 68.16 -83.93
C HIS A 547 -41.59 66.73 -84.21
N GLN A 548 -41.28 66.39 -85.45
CA GLN A 548 -40.73 65.08 -85.84
C GLN A 548 -39.34 64.86 -85.23
N TYR A 549 -38.46 65.87 -85.27
CA TYR A 549 -37.16 65.82 -84.62
C TYR A 549 -37.29 65.61 -83.10
N LYS A 550 -38.16 66.38 -82.43
CA LYS A 550 -38.43 66.21 -81.00
C LYS A 550 -39.01 64.84 -80.66
N LEU A 551 -39.88 64.28 -81.51
CA LEU A 551 -40.39 62.92 -81.38
C LEU A 551 -39.26 61.87 -81.53
N VAL A 552 -38.38 62.03 -82.52
CA VAL A 552 -37.23 61.14 -82.74
C VAL A 552 -36.22 61.17 -81.59
N MET A 553 -36.00 62.34 -80.99
CA MET A 553 -35.18 62.46 -79.77
C MET A 553 -35.85 61.76 -78.58
N MET A 554 -37.15 61.96 -78.37
CA MET A 554 -37.93 61.28 -77.32
C MET A 554 -37.97 59.76 -77.52
N THR A 555 -38.02 59.24 -78.76
CA THR A 555 -37.93 57.79 -79.00
C THR A 555 -36.54 57.23 -78.71
N LYS A 556 -35.47 57.98 -79.02
CA LYS A 556 -34.09 57.60 -78.66
C LYS A 556 -33.87 57.58 -77.15
N GLU A 557 -34.29 58.63 -76.45
CA GLU A 557 -34.23 58.70 -74.98
C GLU A 557 -35.01 57.53 -74.33
N ARG A 558 -36.20 57.21 -74.86
CA ARG A 558 -36.96 56.01 -74.47
C ARG A 558 -36.18 54.72 -74.73
N GLU A 559 -35.56 54.58 -75.90
CA GLU A 559 -34.82 53.37 -76.28
C GLU A 559 -33.56 53.17 -75.42
N GLU A 560 -32.80 54.24 -75.17
CA GLU A 560 -31.66 54.25 -74.23
C GLU A 560 -32.11 53.90 -72.80
N LEU A 561 -33.24 54.44 -72.34
CA LEU A 561 -33.82 54.07 -71.04
C LEU A 561 -34.26 52.59 -71.00
N THR A 562 -34.86 52.05 -72.07
CA THR A 562 -35.22 50.62 -72.12
C THR A 562 -33.99 49.71 -72.15
N ALA A 563 -32.94 50.07 -72.89
CA ALA A 563 -31.67 49.35 -72.91
C ALA A 563 -31.00 49.37 -71.52
N SER A 564 -31.04 50.51 -70.83
CA SER A 564 -30.57 50.65 -69.45
C SER A 564 -31.38 49.76 -68.49
N VAL A 565 -32.72 49.75 -68.59
CA VAL A 565 -33.59 48.86 -67.78
C VAL A 565 -33.30 47.39 -68.05
N GLU A 566 -33.06 46.98 -69.30
CA GLU A 566 -32.63 45.63 -69.64
C GLU A 566 -31.24 45.29 -69.06
N GLU A 567 -30.28 46.21 -69.13
CA GLU A 567 -28.95 46.01 -68.57
C GLU A 567 -29.01 45.86 -67.04
N LYS A 568 -29.86 46.63 -66.36
CA LYS A 568 -30.15 46.49 -64.93
C LYS A 568 -30.83 45.16 -64.62
N ARG A 569 -31.82 44.71 -65.41
CA ARG A 569 -32.46 43.39 -65.25
C ARG A 569 -31.45 42.24 -65.42
N LYS A 570 -30.60 42.30 -66.43
CA LYS A 570 -29.51 41.33 -66.67
C LYS A 570 -28.52 41.30 -65.49
N LYS A 571 -28.15 42.46 -64.94
CA LYS A 571 -27.33 42.57 -63.72
C LYS A 571 -28.03 42.02 -62.47
N LEU A 572 -29.33 42.23 -62.33
CA LEU A 572 -30.13 41.71 -61.20
C LEU A 572 -30.19 40.17 -61.23
N LEU A 573 -30.51 39.57 -62.37
CA LEU A 573 -30.49 38.12 -62.57
C LEU A 573 -29.12 37.50 -62.27
N VAL A 574 -28.02 38.16 -62.67
CA VAL A 574 -26.66 37.71 -62.33
C VAL A 574 -26.36 37.80 -60.83
N LEU A 575 -26.92 38.80 -60.12
CA LEU A 575 -26.81 38.89 -58.67
C LEU A 575 -27.67 37.83 -57.95
N GLU A 576 -28.87 37.53 -58.44
CA GLU A 576 -29.72 36.43 -57.92
C GLU A 576 -29.06 35.07 -58.12
N GLN A 577 -28.49 34.81 -59.30
CA GLN A 577 -27.72 33.59 -59.57
C GLN A 577 -26.40 33.51 -58.79
N LYS A 578 -25.85 34.64 -58.32
CA LYS A 578 -24.72 34.64 -57.37
C LYS A 578 -25.19 34.40 -55.94
N LYS A 579 -26.32 34.99 -55.54
CA LYS A 579 -26.95 34.78 -54.23
C LYS A 579 -27.27 33.30 -54.02
N ILE A 580 -27.96 32.66 -54.97
CA ILE A 580 -28.31 31.23 -54.90
C ILE A 580 -27.06 30.33 -54.81
N ARG A 581 -25.97 30.69 -55.50
CA ARG A 581 -24.68 29.97 -55.37
C ARG A 581 -24.08 30.11 -53.98
N LEU A 582 -23.98 31.34 -53.47
CA LEU A 582 -23.49 31.61 -52.11
C LEU A 582 -24.37 30.97 -51.04
N GLU A 583 -25.69 30.93 -51.22
CA GLU A 583 -26.62 30.26 -50.30
C GLU A 583 -26.44 28.73 -50.34
N ASN A 584 -26.19 28.14 -51.50
CA ASN A 584 -25.86 26.72 -51.62
C ASN A 584 -24.48 26.38 -51.03
N GLU A 585 -23.47 27.23 -51.25
CA GLU A 585 -22.13 27.11 -50.66
C GLU A 585 -22.23 27.19 -49.11
N ILE A 586 -22.96 28.18 -48.57
CA ILE A 586 -23.23 28.29 -47.13
C ILE A 586 -23.99 27.06 -46.60
N HIS A 587 -24.95 26.51 -47.36
CA HIS A 587 -25.66 25.29 -46.96
C HIS A 587 -24.78 24.04 -46.99
N GLN A 588 -23.78 23.97 -47.87
CA GLN A 588 -22.79 22.89 -47.87
C GLN A 588 -21.87 23.01 -46.65
N GLU A 589 -21.26 24.18 -46.42
CA GLU A 589 -20.43 24.47 -45.24
C GLU A 589 -21.18 24.19 -43.92
N LEU A 590 -22.46 24.57 -43.82
CA LEU A 590 -23.31 24.27 -42.66
C LEU A 590 -23.68 22.78 -42.51
N ASN A 591 -23.44 21.94 -43.50
CA ASN A 591 -23.61 20.48 -43.37
C ASN A 591 -22.27 19.82 -43.04
N GLU A 592 -21.17 20.25 -43.68
CA GLU A 592 -19.81 19.82 -43.34
C GLU A 592 -19.49 20.17 -41.88
N GLN A 593 -19.88 21.36 -41.38
CA GLN A 593 -19.79 21.70 -39.96
C GLN A 593 -20.55 20.72 -39.06
N LYS A 594 -21.78 20.31 -39.41
CA LYS A 594 -22.57 19.37 -38.59
C LYS A 594 -21.94 17.97 -38.56
N ASP A 595 -21.34 17.53 -39.66
CA ASP A 595 -20.66 16.24 -39.73
C ASP A 595 -19.29 16.28 -39.02
N ILE A 596 -18.60 17.43 -39.02
CA ILE A 596 -17.45 17.69 -38.13
C ILE A 596 -17.89 17.70 -36.66
N GLU A 597 -18.99 18.35 -36.29
CA GLU A 597 -19.54 18.34 -34.92
C GLU A 597 -19.93 16.93 -34.45
N ARG A 598 -20.55 16.13 -35.34
CA ARG A 598 -20.82 14.71 -35.10
C ARG A 598 -19.53 13.91 -34.91
N TYR A 599 -18.51 14.14 -35.73
CA TYR A 599 -17.21 13.48 -35.63
C TYR A 599 -16.48 13.85 -34.33
N ILE A 600 -16.45 15.13 -33.96
CA ILE A 600 -15.91 15.62 -32.67
C ILE A 600 -16.68 14.99 -31.50
N LYS A 601 -18.01 14.89 -31.58
CA LYS A 601 -18.82 14.23 -30.55
C LYS A 601 -18.51 12.73 -30.45
N ASN A 602 -18.30 12.04 -31.58
CA ASN A 602 -17.88 10.64 -31.58
C ASN A 602 -16.49 10.46 -30.96
N LEU A 603 -15.51 11.30 -31.33
CA LEU A 603 -14.18 11.33 -30.69
C LEU A 603 -14.26 11.64 -29.19
N SER A 604 -15.18 12.51 -28.76
CA SER A 604 -15.41 12.80 -27.34
C SER A 604 -15.98 11.59 -26.61
N ASN A 605 -16.99 10.92 -27.18
CA ASN A 605 -17.53 9.66 -26.65
C ASN A 605 -16.46 8.56 -26.58
N ASP A 606 -15.56 8.48 -27.57
CA ASP A 606 -14.47 7.50 -27.59
C ASP A 606 -13.35 7.86 -26.61
N MET A 607 -13.07 9.16 -26.39
CA MET A 607 -12.21 9.62 -25.31
C MET A 607 -12.80 9.27 -23.95
N GLU A 608 -14.11 9.45 -23.72
CA GLU A 608 -14.78 9.04 -22.48
C GLU A 608 -14.74 7.50 -22.28
N LYS A 609 -14.91 6.70 -23.34
CA LYS A 609 -14.70 5.24 -23.29
C LYS A 609 -13.25 4.91 -22.90
N LEU A 610 -12.26 5.56 -23.50
CA LEU A 610 -10.85 5.34 -23.18
C LEU A 610 -10.53 5.80 -21.75
N SER A 611 -11.04 6.93 -21.28
CA SER A 611 -10.88 7.40 -19.90
C SER A 611 -11.54 6.46 -18.89
N THR A 612 -12.73 5.92 -19.17
CA THR A 612 -13.39 4.93 -18.28
C THR A 612 -12.70 3.56 -18.32
N LEU A 613 -12.12 3.15 -19.44
CA LEU A 613 -11.27 1.96 -19.53
C LEU A 613 -9.92 2.14 -18.83
N LEU A 614 -9.30 3.33 -18.93
CA LEU A 614 -8.08 3.69 -18.20
C LEU A 614 -8.34 3.74 -16.69
N PHE A 615 -9.47 4.29 -16.25
CA PHE A 615 -9.88 4.27 -14.84
C PHE A 615 -10.09 2.83 -14.34
N LYS A 616 -10.84 2.01 -15.09
CA LYS A 616 -11.02 0.57 -14.76
C LYS A 616 -9.67 -0.15 -14.67
N ASN A 617 -8.80 0.00 -15.66
CA ASN A 617 -7.45 -0.57 -15.64
C ASN A 617 -6.59 -0.02 -14.50
N GLY A 618 -6.79 1.23 -14.08
CA GLY A 618 -6.23 1.84 -12.88
C GLY A 618 -6.67 1.10 -11.62
N THR A 619 -7.97 1.00 -11.38
CA THR A 619 -8.53 0.27 -10.21
C THR A 619 -8.13 -1.21 -10.18
N ILE A 620 -8.07 -1.88 -11.35
CA ILE A 620 -7.57 -3.25 -11.46
C ILE A 620 -6.09 -3.32 -11.08
N LYS A 621 -5.25 -2.44 -11.63
CA LYS A 621 -3.81 -2.34 -11.30
C LYS A 621 -3.55 -2.01 -9.83
N GLU A 622 -4.41 -1.22 -9.20
CA GLU A 622 -4.36 -0.90 -7.78
C GLU A 622 -4.78 -2.10 -6.93
N SER A 623 -5.87 -2.79 -7.26
CA SER A 623 -6.29 -4.02 -6.59
C SER A 623 -5.27 -5.15 -6.71
N LEU A 624 -4.58 -5.26 -7.86
CA LEU A 624 -3.48 -6.22 -8.05
C LEU A 624 -2.22 -5.82 -7.27
N LYS A 625 -1.88 -4.53 -7.17
CA LYS A 625 -0.81 -4.05 -6.28
C LYS A 625 -1.12 -4.34 -4.81
N GLU A 626 -2.35 -4.11 -4.38
CA GLU A 626 -2.80 -4.39 -3.01
C GLU A 626 -2.79 -5.89 -2.73
N SER A 627 -3.31 -6.72 -3.64
CA SER A 627 -3.26 -8.18 -3.53
C SER A 627 -1.81 -8.71 -3.51
N ASN A 628 -0.90 -8.13 -4.29
CA ASN A 628 0.53 -8.49 -4.25
C ASN A 628 1.16 -8.06 -2.92
N ARG A 629 0.89 -6.83 -2.44
CA ARG A 629 1.37 -6.34 -1.13
C ARG A 629 0.91 -7.25 0.01
N LEU A 630 -0.37 -7.64 0.02
CA LEU A 630 -0.92 -8.57 1.02
C LEU A 630 -0.27 -9.96 0.91
N MET A 631 0.00 -10.44 -0.31
CA MET A 631 0.70 -11.71 -0.52
C MET A 631 2.18 -11.65 -0.08
N GLU A 632 2.86 -10.52 -0.31
CA GLU A 632 4.22 -10.24 0.18
C GLU A 632 4.25 -10.17 1.72
N ASP A 633 3.30 -9.45 2.34
CA ASP A 633 3.14 -9.38 3.80
C ASP A 633 2.84 -10.76 4.40
N GLU A 634 2.01 -11.60 3.75
CA GLU A 634 1.78 -12.99 4.15
C GLU A 634 3.04 -13.86 4.01
N PHE A 635 3.79 -13.74 2.90
CA PHE A 635 5.05 -14.49 2.72
C PHE A 635 6.10 -14.09 3.76
N VAL A 636 6.21 -12.79 4.08
CA VAL A 636 7.09 -12.30 5.15
C VAL A 636 6.64 -12.80 6.53
N GLN A 637 5.33 -12.91 6.78
CA GLN A 637 4.81 -13.51 8.02
C GLN A 637 5.14 -15.01 8.11
N ARG A 638 4.84 -15.79 7.06
CA ARG A 638 5.17 -17.23 6.98
C ARG A 638 6.67 -17.49 7.13
N LEU A 639 7.51 -16.64 6.53
CA LEU A 639 8.97 -16.72 6.65
C LEU A 639 9.42 -16.44 8.08
N ARG A 640 8.92 -15.38 8.73
CA ARG A 640 9.20 -15.09 10.15
C ARG A 640 8.71 -16.19 11.09
N GLU A 641 7.64 -16.90 10.74
CA GLU A 641 7.16 -18.06 11.49
C GLU A 641 8.10 -19.26 11.34
N ALA A 642 8.51 -19.60 10.12
CA ALA A 642 9.52 -20.61 9.86
C ALA A 642 10.88 -20.29 10.52
N GLU A 643 11.29 -19.01 10.57
CA GLU A 643 12.47 -18.56 11.31
C GLU A 643 12.33 -18.82 12.82
N ARG A 644 11.19 -18.44 13.42
CA ARG A 644 10.90 -18.72 14.85
C ARG A 644 10.89 -20.22 15.14
N GLU A 645 10.39 -21.05 14.22
CA GLU A 645 10.42 -22.51 14.38
C GLU A 645 11.82 -23.10 14.22
N SER A 646 12.60 -22.61 13.26
CA SER A 646 14.03 -22.93 13.11
C SER A 646 14.82 -22.58 14.37
N ILE A 647 14.57 -21.41 14.98
CA ILE A 647 15.16 -21.00 16.26
C ILE A 647 14.73 -21.93 17.40
N LYS A 648 13.43 -22.28 17.52
CA LYS A 648 12.94 -23.26 18.51
C LYS A 648 13.58 -24.65 18.34
N ILE A 649 13.86 -25.06 17.10
CA ILE A 649 14.52 -26.35 16.79
C ILE A 649 16.01 -26.27 17.16
N LYS A 650 16.70 -25.16 16.88
CA LYS A 650 18.09 -24.92 17.29
C LYS A 650 18.25 -24.98 18.81
N PHE A 651 17.42 -24.27 19.58
CA PHE A 651 17.45 -24.36 21.05
C PHE A 651 17.19 -25.78 21.58
N LYS A 652 16.30 -26.55 20.93
CA LYS A 652 16.11 -27.98 21.28
C LYS A 652 17.33 -28.84 20.96
N LEU A 653 18.03 -28.57 19.86
CA LEU A 653 19.26 -29.27 19.46
C LEU A 653 20.41 -28.93 20.42
N GLU A 654 20.58 -27.65 20.76
CA GLU A 654 21.54 -27.16 21.76
C GLU A 654 21.29 -27.82 23.12
N TRP A 655 20.04 -27.84 23.61
CA TRP A 655 19.67 -28.53 24.86
C TRP A 655 19.94 -30.04 24.81
N LEU A 656 19.62 -30.72 23.71
CA LEU A 656 19.94 -32.15 23.53
C LEU A 656 21.46 -32.40 23.47
N GLN A 657 22.24 -31.48 22.91
CA GLN A 657 23.70 -31.58 22.83
C GLN A 657 24.35 -31.30 24.20
N GLU A 658 23.84 -30.35 24.99
CA GLU A 658 24.22 -30.19 26.40
C GLU A 658 23.95 -31.46 27.21
N GLU A 659 22.74 -32.02 27.10
CA GLU A 659 22.34 -33.20 27.87
C GLU A 659 23.14 -34.44 27.45
N LYS A 660 23.41 -34.61 26.15
CA LYS A 660 24.36 -35.61 25.64
C LYS A 660 25.76 -35.43 26.22
N ASN A 661 26.26 -34.19 26.32
CA ASN A 661 27.58 -33.92 26.91
C ASN A 661 27.61 -34.21 28.42
N ARG A 662 26.53 -33.90 29.16
CA ARG A 662 26.36 -34.28 30.58
C ARG A 662 26.39 -35.80 30.74
N LEU A 663 25.60 -36.53 29.94
CA LEU A 663 25.56 -37.99 29.96
C LEU A 663 26.91 -38.64 29.58
N LEU A 664 27.64 -38.05 28.64
CA LEU A 664 29.00 -38.51 28.27
C LEU A 664 30.00 -38.29 29.41
N ASN A 665 29.96 -37.14 30.08
CA ASN A 665 30.79 -36.90 31.27
C ASN A 665 30.47 -37.89 32.40
N ASN A 666 29.18 -38.13 32.67
CA ASN A 666 28.72 -39.11 33.67
C ASN A 666 29.19 -40.54 33.32
N LEU A 667 29.19 -40.91 32.04
CA LEU A 667 29.71 -42.20 31.56
C LEU A 667 31.22 -42.31 31.81
N VAL A 668 32.00 -41.30 31.43
CA VAL A 668 33.45 -41.25 31.65
C VAL A 668 33.82 -41.26 33.15
N GLU A 669 32.96 -40.69 34.01
CA GLU A 669 33.11 -40.82 35.47
C GLU A 669 32.79 -42.24 35.97
N ALA A 670 31.74 -42.89 35.46
CA ALA A 670 31.44 -44.28 35.78
C ALA A 670 32.56 -45.24 35.33
N GLU A 671 33.11 -45.07 34.13
CA GLU A 671 34.28 -45.82 33.62
C GLU A 671 35.49 -45.68 34.54
N LYS A 672 35.81 -44.45 34.99
CA LYS A 672 36.88 -44.20 35.97
C LYS A 672 36.63 -44.93 37.29
N GLN A 673 35.39 -44.97 37.79
CA GLN A 673 35.05 -45.71 39.01
C GLN A 673 35.20 -47.22 38.82
N ILE A 674 34.77 -47.77 37.68
CA ILE A 674 34.94 -49.21 37.35
C ILE A 674 36.43 -49.57 37.38
N MET A 675 37.29 -48.83 36.65
CA MET A 675 38.74 -49.05 36.63
C MET A 675 39.39 -48.98 38.03
N LEU A 676 38.91 -48.09 38.90
CA LEU A 676 39.37 -48.00 40.30
C LEU A 676 38.95 -49.22 41.14
N TRP A 677 37.74 -49.76 40.93
CA TRP A 677 37.27 -50.97 41.62
C TRP A 677 37.93 -52.25 41.11
N GLU A 678 38.21 -52.35 39.81
CA GLU A 678 38.98 -53.45 39.23
C GLU A 678 40.40 -53.49 39.81
N LYS A 679 41.10 -52.34 39.85
CA LYS A 679 42.45 -52.26 40.45
C LYS A 679 42.47 -52.64 41.93
N LYS A 680 41.47 -52.20 42.72
CA LYS A 680 41.31 -52.66 44.12
C LYS A 680 41.09 -54.17 44.21
N THR A 681 40.26 -54.72 43.32
CA THR A 681 39.93 -56.15 43.29
C THR A 681 41.13 -57.02 42.89
N TYR A 682 42.00 -56.53 42.00
CA TYR A 682 43.26 -57.19 41.66
C TYR A 682 44.18 -57.31 42.87
N LEU A 683 44.47 -56.18 43.54
CA LEU A 683 45.34 -56.14 44.73
C LEU A 683 44.81 -57.02 45.88
N ALA A 684 43.48 -57.09 46.04
CA ALA A 684 42.83 -57.96 47.03
C ALA A 684 42.91 -59.48 46.71
N LYS A 685 43.15 -59.85 45.44
CA LYS A 685 43.41 -61.25 45.03
C LYS A 685 44.88 -61.61 45.26
N GLU A 686 45.79 -60.74 44.85
CA GLU A 686 47.25 -60.91 44.99
C GLU A 686 47.67 -61.03 46.47
N THR A 687 47.16 -60.15 47.33
CA THR A 687 47.43 -60.20 48.78
C THR A 687 46.88 -61.46 49.46
N ARG A 688 45.77 -62.04 48.98
CA ARG A 688 45.27 -63.34 49.48
C ARG A 688 46.15 -64.50 49.03
N ALA A 689 46.54 -64.53 47.76
CA ALA A 689 47.39 -65.59 47.20
C ALA A 689 48.75 -65.72 47.91
N ALA A 690 49.30 -64.61 48.43
CA ALA A 690 50.52 -64.61 49.22
C ALA A 690 50.37 -65.22 50.64
N VAL A 691 49.15 -65.31 51.18
CA VAL A 691 48.88 -65.78 52.56
C VAL A 691 48.56 -67.28 52.61
N ASP A 692 47.84 -67.80 51.61
CA ASP A 692 47.34 -69.19 51.60
C ASP A 692 48.37 -70.26 51.12
N SER A 693 49.68 -69.97 51.22
CA SER A 693 50.75 -70.88 50.76
C SER A 693 51.01 -72.02 51.76
N THR A 694 50.62 -73.25 51.40
CA THR A 694 50.62 -74.42 52.30
C THR A 694 51.98 -75.12 52.44
N VAL A 695 53.01 -74.41 52.90
CA VAL A 695 54.36 -74.98 53.15
C VAL A 695 54.70 -74.91 54.65
N GLY A 696 54.74 -76.07 55.32
CA GLY A 696 55.30 -76.18 56.70
C GLY A 696 54.55 -77.06 57.71
N GLN A 697 53.32 -77.53 57.45
CA GLN A 697 52.53 -78.22 58.49
C GLN A 697 52.92 -79.69 58.76
N GLY A 698 53.55 -80.39 57.81
CA GLY A 698 53.83 -81.83 57.95
C GLY A 698 54.94 -82.19 58.94
N GLU A 699 56.06 -81.47 58.89
CA GLU A 699 57.29 -81.84 59.61
C GLU A 699 57.15 -81.69 61.14
N VAL A 700 56.35 -80.70 61.57
CA VAL A 700 56.10 -80.37 62.98
C VAL A 700 55.39 -81.49 63.75
N HIS A 701 54.65 -82.38 63.05
CA HIS A 701 53.95 -83.49 63.70
C HIS A 701 54.86 -84.72 63.87
N SER A 702 55.63 -85.08 62.83
CA SER A 702 56.51 -86.25 62.85
C SER A 702 57.60 -86.15 63.93
N MET A 703 58.21 -84.97 64.09
CA MET A 703 59.26 -84.74 65.09
C MET A 703 58.78 -84.88 66.55
N LYS A 704 57.48 -84.72 66.85
CA LYS A 704 57.00 -84.73 68.25
C LYS A 704 56.92 -86.12 68.88
N CYS A 705 56.69 -87.17 68.09
CA CYS A 705 56.50 -88.52 68.60
C CYS A 705 57.82 -89.19 69.00
N GLU A 706 58.82 -89.20 68.12
CA GLU A 706 60.08 -89.91 68.37
C GLU A 706 60.91 -89.27 69.50
N ILE A 707 60.84 -87.94 69.62
CA ILE A 707 61.46 -87.17 70.70
C ILE A 707 60.98 -87.63 72.09
N HIS A 708 59.78 -88.21 72.23
CA HIS A 708 59.29 -88.71 73.52
C HIS A 708 59.93 -90.06 73.89
N ARG A 709 60.16 -90.96 72.91
CA ARG A 709 60.58 -92.34 73.16
C ARG A 709 62.05 -92.46 73.58
N MET A 710 62.97 -91.75 72.92
CA MET A 710 64.40 -91.80 73.27
C MET A 710 64.75 -91.06 74.57
N LYS A 711 63.97 -90.03 74.97
CA LYS A 711 64.26 -89.20 76.16
C LYS A 711 64.20 -89.96 77.49
N VAL A 712 63.42 -91.04 77.59
CA VAL A 712 63.25 -91.78 78.85
C VAL A 712 64.45 -92.66 79.16
N LEU A 713 64.94 -93.45 78.20
CA LEU A 713 66.02 -94.42 78.41
C LEU A 713 67.41 -93.75 78.49
N PHE A 714 67.70 -92.79 77.60
CA PHE A 714 68.92 -91.96 77.69
C PHE A 714 69.01 -91.24 79.04
N GLY A 715 67.86 -90.79 79.57
CA GLY A 715 67.77 -90.01 80.79
C GLY A 715 68.16 -90.75 82.09
N GLN A 716 68.25 -92.08 82.13
CA GLN A 716 68.60 -92.79 83.38
C GLN A 716 70.10 -93.09 83.50
N LEU A 717 70.72 -93.72 82.50
CA LEU A 717 72.15 -94.06 82.54
C LEU A 717 73.05 -92.83 82.47
N MET A 718 72.71 -91.83 81.66
CA MET A 718 73.46 -90.57 81.63
C MET A 718 73.39 -89.82 82.96
N ARG A 719 72.30 -89.91 83.74
CA ARG A 719 72.13 -89.10 84.96
C ARG A 719 73.20 -89.32 86.03
N GLN A 720 73.89 -90.46 86.06
CA GLN A 720 74.95 -90.74 87.04
C GLN A 720 76.36 -90.48 86.48
N GLN A 721 76.74 -91.11 85.36
CA GLN A 721 78.07 -90.90 84.76
C GLN A 721 78.26 -89.45 84.30
N GLU A 722 77.22 -88.86 83.72
CA GLU A 722 77.22 -87.45 83.31
C GLU A 722 76.97 -86.50 84.50
N LYS A 723 76.80 -86.98 85.76
CA LYS A 723 76.82 -86.07 86.92
C LYS A 723 78.26 -85.62 87.20
N LEU A 724 79.19 -86.58 87.26
CA LEU A 724 80.60 -86.31 87.50
C LEU A 724 81.23 -85.52 86.33
N THR A 725 80.89 -85.87 85.07
CA THR A 725 81.35 -85.04 83.93
C THR A 725 80.64 -83.69 83.89
N ARG A 726 79.35 -83.58 84.27
CA ARG A 726 78.69 -82.25 84.39
C ARG A 726 79.35 -81.37 85.44
N ASP A 727 79.90 -81.88 86.54
CA ASP A 727 80.54 -81.00 87.52
C ASP A 727 81.86 -80.40 86.99
N MET A 728 82.62 -81.15 86.16
CA MET A 728 83.81 -80.68 85.43
C MET A 728 83.44 -79.79 84.22
N GLU A 729 82.49 -80.23 83.40
CA GLU A 729 81.94 -79.45 82.27
C GLU A 729 81.26 -78.18 82.76
N ALA A 730 80.69 -78.17 83.97
CA ALA A 730 80.16 -76.97 84.63
C ALA A 730 81.25 -76.01 85.10
N VAL A 731 82.54 -76.36 85.12
CA VAL A 731 83.62 -75.37 85.28
C VAL A 731 83.87 -74.65 83.94
N VAL A 732 83.88 -75.38 82.81
CA VAL A 732 83.96 -74.78 81.47
C VAL A 732 82.71 -73.94 81.17
N ALA A 733 81.52 -74.47 81.45
CA ALA A 733 80.26 -73.73 81.33
C ALA A 733 80.11 -72.63 82.39
N ARG A 734 80.86 -72.65 83.51
CA ARG A 734 81.02 -71.48 84.40
C ARG A 734 81.94 -70.41 83.80
N ARG A 735 82.90 -70.75 82.94
CA ARG A 735 83.61 -69.75 82.11
C ARG A 735 82.70 -69.19 81.01
N GLU A 736 81.98 -70.03 80.27
CA GLU A 736 80.99 -69.56 79.28
C GLU A 736 79.92 -68.66 79.92
N THR A 737 79.36 -69.07 81.05
CA THR A 737 78.42 -68.26 81.85
C THR A 737 79.08 -67.27 82.80
N VAL A 738 80.38 -67.00 82.66
CA VAL A 738 81.03 -65.78 83.16
C VAL A 738 81.14 -64.77 82.03
N VAL A 739 81.60 -65.16 80.83
CA VAL A 739 81.60 -64.27 79.65
C VAL A 739 80.17 -63.75 79.34
N VAL A 740 79.21 -64.67 79.19
CA VAL A 740 77.78 -64.33 78.98
C VAL A 740 77.14 -63.65 80.20
N ARG A 741 77.82 -63.65 81.36
CA ARG A 741 77.37 -62.93 82.57
C ARG A 741 78.01 -61.57 82.72
N GLU A 742 79.21 -61.32 82.22
CA GLU A 742 79.78 -59.97 82.09
C GLU A 742 79.02 -59.17 81.03
N GLU A 743 78.61 -59.81 79.92
CA GLU A 743 77.66 -59.27 78.94
C GLU A 743 76.28 -58.94 79.56
N ALA A 744 75.91 -59.54 80.70
CA ALA A 744 74.58 -59.39 81.32
C ALA A 744 74.54 -58.67 82.68
N GLN A 745 75.65 -58.56 83.43
CA GLN A 745 75.67 -58.04 84.81
C GLN A 745 75.84 -56.52 84.93
N GLY A 746 75.56 -55.77 83.87
CA GLY A 746 75.34 -54.32 83.96
C GLY A 746 74.19 -53.91 84.92
N LYS A 747 73.34 -54.84 85.38
CA LYS A 747 72.13 -54.55 86.18
C LYS A 747 71.86 -55.55 87.33
N ARG A 748 72.59 -55.39 88.45
CA ARG A 748 72.17 -55.39 89.90
C ARG A 748 71.06 -56.35 90.42
N ASP A 749 71.09 -56.88 91.65
CA ASP A 749 72.13 -57.03 92.70
C ASP A 749 71.71 -58.13 93.75
N LYS A 750 72.51 -58.32 94.82
CA LYS A 750 72.46 -59.50 95.72
C LYS A 750 71.56 -59.36 96.97
N LYS A 751 71.00 -60.48 97.47
CA LYS A 751 71.38 -61.10 98.79
C LYS A 751 70.63 -62.40 99.11
N ILE A 752 71.19 -63.16 100.07
CA ILE A 752 70.66 -64.43 100.63
C ILE A 752 70.45 -64.25 102.15
N MET A 753 69.49 -64.98 102.73
CA MET A 753 69.13 -64.96 104.17
C MET A 753 69.38 -66.33 104.82
N ASN A 754 69.68 -66.38 106.14
CA ASN A 754 69.55 -67.63 106.91
C ASN A 754 69.30 -67.44 108.43
N ARG A 755 69.03 -68.57 109.11
CA ARG A 755 67.93 -68.67 110.11
C ARG A 755 68.28 -68.54 111.60
N SER A 756 69.54 -68.59 112.05
CA SER A 756 69.87 -68.57 113.49
C SER A 756 69.59 -67.21 114.17
N SER A 757 69.69 -66.09 113.45
CA SER A 757 69.30 -64.79 114.02
C SER A 757 67.78 -64.63 114.23
N ILE A 758 66.96 -65.50 113.64
CA ILE A 758 65.50 -65.32 113.58
C ILE A 758 64.83 -65.57 114.93
N GLN A 759 65.35 -66.46 115.79
CA GLN A 759 64.69 -66.81 117.06
C GLN A 759 64.91 -65.76 118.18
N ASN A 760 66.13 -65.27 118.41
CA ASN A 760 66.34 -64.19 119.39
C ASN A 760 65.86 -62.82 118.86
N LYS A 761 65.85 -62.60 117.54
CA LYS A 761 65.08 -61.49 116.98
C LYS A 761 63.59 -61.65 117.24
N MET A 762 63.02 -62.86 117.20
CA MET A 762 61.57 -63.08 117.34
C MET A 762 60.94 -62.46 118.59
N HIS A 763 61.65 -62.43 119.73
CA HIS A 763 61.06 -61.88 120.98
C HIS A 763 61.28 -60.36 121.14
N ILE A 764 62.42 -59.82 120.71
CA ILE A 764 62.68 -58.37 120.71
C ILE A 764 61.88 -57.69 119.57
N LEU A 765 61.75 -58.37 118.43
CA LEU A 765 60.79 -58.00 117.39
C LEU A 765 59.36 -58.05 117.93
N LYS A 766 58.92 -58.98 118.78
CA LYS A 766 57.55 -58.93 119.32
C LYS A 766 57.22 -57.61 120.04
N LYS A 767 58.13 -57.08 120.89
CA LYS A 767 57.87 -55.81 121.58
C LYS A 767 58.05 -54.60 120.66
N ARG A 768 59.08 -54.60 119.81
CA ARG A 768 59.30 -53.52 118.83
C ARG A 768 58.27 -53.52 117.70
N MET A 769 57.68 -54.68 117.39
CA MET A 769 56.47 -54.83 116.57
C MET A 769 55.29 -54.18 117.26
N GLN A 770 55.05 -54.30 118.57
CA GLN A 770 53.84 -53.71 119.17
C GLN A 770 53.79 -52.18 119.07
N ASP A 771 54.93 -51.49 119.19
CA ASP A 771 54.98 -50.03 119.00
C ASP A 771 54.97 -49.65 117.51
N ILE A 772 55.71 -50.39 116.66
CA ILE A 772 55.64 -50.22 115.20
C ILE A 772 54.23 -50.53 114.69
N GLN A 773 53.50 -51.50 115.26
CA GLN A 773 52.13 -51.91 114.91
C GLN A 773 51.11 -50.83 115.23
N LYS A 774 51.39 -49.86 116.11
CA LYS A 774 50.48 -48.72 116.32
C LYS A 774 50.63 -47.66 115.23
N GLN A 775 51.85 -47.47 114.72
CA GLN A 775 52.12 -46.56 113.59
C GLN A 775 51.74 -47.23 112.26
N VAL A 776 52.09 -48.51 112.12
CA VAL A 776 51.73 -49.38 111.00
C VAL A 776 50.23 -49.61 110.96
N ALA A 777 49.49 -49.83 112.05
CA ALA A 777 48.01 -49.93 111.98
C ALA A 777 47.32 -48.66 111.43
N HIS A 778 47.94 -47.49 111.56
CA HIS A 778 47.39 -46.25 111.00
C HIS A 778 47.74 -46.07 109.51
N CYS A 779 48.94 -46.49 109.10
CA CYS A 779 49.27 -46.59 107.67
C CYS A 779 48.51 -47.74 106.98
N ASP A 780 48.31 -48.85 107.68
CA ASP A 780 47.57 -50.04 107.25
C ASP A 780 46.09 -49.72 107.05
N SER A 781 45.46 -48.81 107.80
CA SER A 781 44.08 -48.41 107.48
C SER A 781 43.99 -47.71 106.12
N ALA A 782 44.90 -46.77 105.82
CA ALA A 782 44.95 -46.10 104.52
C ALA A 782 45.43 -47.03 103.38
N ILE A 783 46.28 -48.01 103.69
CA ILE A 783 46.70 -49.05 102.75
C ILE A 783 45.59 -50.11 102.59
N GLN A 784 44.75 -50.37 103.59
CA GLN A 784 43.59 -51.27 103.50
C GLN A 784 42.52 -50.69 102.59
N GLU A 785 42.16 -49.40 102.68
CA GLU A 785 41.21 -48.79 101.74
C GLU A 785 41.68 -48.93 100.27
N LEU A 786 42.98 -48.76 100.02
CA LEU A 786 43.59 -48.98 98.70
C LEU A 786 43.75 -50.46 98.34
N LEU A 787 43.95 -51.34 99.31
CA LEU A 787 44.02 -52.78 99.10
C LEU A 787 42.65 -53.43 98.95
N GLU A 788 41.56 -52.89 99.50
CA GLU A 788 40.20 -53.40 99.34
C GLU A 788 39.70 -53.16 97.90
N ALA A 789 40.02 -51.98 97.35
CA ALA A 789 39.89 -51.71 95.91
C ALA A 789 40.73 -52.66 95.04
N HIS A 790 41.92 -53.06 95.51
CA HIS A 790 42.79 -54.01 94.80
C HIS A 790 42.43 -55.49 95.07
N GLN A 791 41.73 -55.77 96.17
CA GLN A 791 41.27 -57.08 96.61
C GLN A 791 40.03 -57.46 95.83
N SER A 792 39.00 -56.62 95.74
CA SER A 792 37.83 -56.91 94.87
C SER A 792 38.24 -57.27 93.42
N LEU A 793 39.20 -56.55 92.83
CA LEU A 793 39.78 -56.88 91.52
C LEU A 793 40.61 -58.18 91.50
N THR A 794 41.27 -58.55 92.60
CA THR A 794 42.00 -59.81 92.71
C THR A 794 41.16 -60.98 93.24
N GLU A 795 39.98 -60.74 93.82
CA GLU A 795 38.98 -61.72 94.22
C GLU A 795 38.30 -62.29 92.97
N ILE A 796 37.87 -61.44 92.03
CA ILE A 796 37.40 -61.88 90.70
C ILE A 796 38.45 -62.77 90.00
N LEU A 797 39.74 -62.47 90.18
CA LEU A 797 40.86 -63.23 89.62
C LEU A 797 41.14 -64.51 90.45
N ASN A 798 40.98 -64.46 91.77
CA ASN A 798 41.19 -65.56 92.70
C ASN A 798 40.02 -66.55 92.72
N GLU A 799 38.78 -66.16 92.40
CA GLU A 799 37.69 -67.09 92.07
C GLU A 799 38.09 -67.98 90.90
N LYS A 800 38.61 -67.40 89.82
CA LYS A 800 39.06 -68.18 88.65
C LYS A 800 40.27 -69.06 88.98
N LYS A 801 41.17 -68.64 89.87
CA LYS A 801 42.28 -69.49 90.35
C LYS A 801 41.85 -70.57 91.34
N THR A 802 40.96 -70.28 92.28
CA THR A 802 40.49 -71.25 93.28
C THR A 802 39.62 -72.32 92.66
N HIS A 803 38.85 -72.00 91.62
CA HIS A 803 38.14 -73.03 90.84
C HIS A 803 39.11 -73.99 90.12
N ILE A 804 40.29 -73.51 89.70
CA ILE A 804 41.37 -74.36 89.17
C ILE A 804 42.07 -75.13 90.31
N SER A 805 42.32 -74.50 91.47
CA SER A 805 42.88 -75.16 92.65
C SER A 805 42.00 -76.33 93.09
N GLN A 806 40.68 -76.14 93.21
CA GLN A 806 39.73 -77.19 93.59
C GLN A 806 39.80 -78.42 92.66
N LEU A 807 40.08 -78.23 91.37
CA LEU A 807 40.31 -79.30 90.39
C LEU A 807 41.71 -79.95 90.52
N GLN A 808 42.70 -79.25 91.06
CA GLN A 808 44.03 -79.77 91.37
C GLN A 808 44.08 -80.48 92.72
N ASP A 809 43.45 -79.93 93.76
CA ASP A 809 43.33 -80.51 95.10
C ASP A 809 42.57 -81.85 95.06
N THR A 810 41.48 -81.93 94.29
CA THR A 810 40.75 -83.19 94.06
C THR A 810 41.59 -84.23 93.30
N TYR A 811 42.44 -83.79 92.36
CA TYR A 811 43.39 -84.66 91.66
C TYR A 811 44.52 -85.15 92.59
N GLU A 812 45.08 -84.29 93.44
CA GLU A 812 46.11 -84.68 94.41
C GLU A 812 45.57 -85.63 95.48
N ILE A 813 44.34 -85.43 95.97
CA ILE A 813 43.69 -86.36 96.91
C ILE A 813 43.51 -87.75 96.25
N LEU A 814 43.13 -87.82 94.97
CA LEU A 814 43.07 -89.09 94.23
C LEU A 814 44.46 -89.75 94.10
N MET A 815 45.51 -88.97 93.80
CA MET A 815 46.90 -89.44 93.75
C MET A 815 47.42 -89.96 95.10
N GLN A 816 47.17 -89.25 96.19
CA GLN A 816 47.59 -89.68 97.54
C GLN A 816 46.85 -90.95 97.98
N ASN A 817 45.56 -91.07 97.66
CA ASN A 817 44.79 -92.30 97.91
C ASN A 817 45.33 -93.49 97.11
N ALA A 818 45.72 -93.30 95.84
CA ALA A 818 46.36 -94.34 95.04
C ALA A 818 47.69 -94.82 95.66
N ASN A 819 48.55 -93.87 96.11
CA ASN A 819 49.81 -94.20 96.78
C ASN A 819 49.60 -94.94 98.10
N ARG A 820 48.65 -94.53 98.94
CA ARG A 820 48.32 -95.22 100.20
C ARG A 820 47.78 -96.64 99.97
N LEU A 821 46.99 -96.85 98.93
CA LEU A 821 46.53 -98.18 98.53
C LEU A 821 47.70 -99.06 98.05
N GLN A 822 48.67 -98.49 97.33
CA GLN A 822 49.91 -99.18 96.92
C GLN A 822 50.74 -99.63 98.14
N GLU A 823 50.93 -98.78 99.15
CA GLU A 823 51.65 -99.15 100.39
C GLU A 823 50.94 -100.27 101.17
N ILE A 824 49.61 -100.22 101.29
CA ILE A 824 48.82 -101.26 101.96
C ILE A 824 48.92 -102.59 101.20
N LYS A 825 48.92 -102.56 99.87
CA LYS A 825 49.12 -103.73 98.99
C LYS A 825 50.51 -104.35 99.20
N GLU A 826 51.58 -103.54 99.20
CA GLU A 826 52.94 -104.02 99.47
C GLU A 826 53.08 -104.63 100.88
N LYS A 827 52.54 -103.98 101.92
CA LYS A 827 52.59 -104.50 103.30
C LYS A 827 51.88 -105.85 103.42
N SER A 828 50.69 -105.98 102.81
CA SER A 828 49.89 -107.21 102.84
C SER A 828 50.59 -108.37 102.11
N PHE A 829 51.27 -108.07 101.00
CA PHE A 829 52.09 -109.03 100.27
C PHE A 829 53.28 -109.55 101.11
N CYS A 830 54.04 -108.65 101.74
CA CYS A 830 55.15 -109.03 102.61
C CYS A 830 54.73 -109.90 103.80
N GLN A 831 53.60 -109.58 104.45
CA GLN A 831 53.06 -110.42 105.55
C GLN A 831 52.59 -111.79 105.04
N SER A 832 51.96 -111.85 103.86
CA SER A 832 51.54 -113.12 103.26
C SER A 832 52.74 -114.05 103.00
N LEU A 833 53.86 -113.51 102.52
CA LEU A 833 55.10 -114.27 102.31
C LEU A 833 55.69 -114.82 103.62
N THR A 834 55.69 -114.06 104.73
CA THR A 834 56.22 -114.56 106.00
C THR A 834 55.35 -115.63 106.65
N TYR A 835 54.02 -115.55 106.50
CA TYR A 835 53.13 -116.65 106.91
C TYR A 835 53.34 -117.90 106.03
N GLN A 836 53.54 -117.73 104.72
CA GLN A 836 53.73 -118.83 103.79
C GLN A 836 55.08 -119.56 103.99
N THR A 837 56.15 -118.86 104.42
CA THR A 837 57.39 -119.54 104.85
C THR A 837 57.24 -120.21 106.20
N ARG A 838 56.61 -119.56 107.19
CA ARG A 838 56.33 -120.17 108.51
C ARG A 838 55.50 -121.45 108.38
N GLN A 839 54.51 -121.48 107.49
CA GLN A 839 53.73 -122.68 107.18
C GLN A 839 54.60 -123.83 106.66
N LYS A 840 55.52 -123.55 105.72
CA LYS A 840 56.46 -124.56 105.19
C LYS A 840 57.39 -125.12 106.27
N HIS A 841 57.87 -124.30 107.21
CA HIS A 841 58.68 -124.79 108.33
C HIS A 841 57.87 -125.63 109.32
N LEU A 842 56.63 -125.25 109.64
CA LEU A 842 55.74 -126.05 110.49
C LEU A 842 55.30 -127.38 109.83
N GLN A 843 55.20 -127.41 108.50
CA GLN A 843 55.02 -128.66 107.75
C GLN A 843 56.28 -129.53 107.82
N ALA A 844 57.48 -128.98 107.60
CA ALA A 844 58.74 -129.73 107.72
C ALA A 844 58.97 -130.38 109.11
N ILE A 845 58.46 -129.75 110.18
CA ILE A 845 58.44 -130.32 111.54
C ILE A 845 57.41 -131.46 111.64
N LYS A 846 56.18 -131.29 111.12
CA LYS A 846 55.17 -132.36 111.07
C LYS A 846 55.62 -133.56 110.22
N ASP A 847 56.37 -133.32 109.16
CA ASP A 847 56.85 -134.34 108.21
C ASP A 847 58.07 -135.13 108.76
N GLY A 848 58.50 -134.87 109.99
CA GLY A 848 59.59 -135.59 110.67
C GLY A 848 60.98 -135.38 110.07
N LYS A 849 61.13 -134.48 109.10
CA LYS A 849 62.37 -134.24 108.33
C LYS A 849 63.21 -133.08 108.85
N TYR A 850 62.76 -132.40 109.89
CA TYR A 850 63.53 -131.34 110.54
C TYR A 850 64.46 -131.93 111.61
N VAL A 851 65.78 -131.91 111.36
CA VAL A 851 66.80 -132.41 112.29
C VAL A 851 67.12 -131.31 113.31
N PRO A 852 66.88 -131.50 114.62
CA PRO A 852 67.33 -130.56 115.64
C PRO A 852 68.86 -130.67 115.78
N LEU A 853 69.59 -129.60 115.48
CA LEU A 853 71.06 -129.60 115.50
C LEU A 853 71.65 -129.79 116.91
N VAL A 854 70.88 -129.50 117.96
CA VAL A 854 71.34 -129.53 119.36
C VAL A 854 70.32 -130.27 120.23
N LYS A 855 70.78 -131.24 121.02
CA LYS A 855 69.95 -132.08 121.92
C LYS A 855 70.09 -131.74 123.41
N THR A 856 70.64 -130.57 123.74
CA THR A 856 70.88 -130.13 125.12
C THR A 856 70.51 -128.65 125.27
N LYS A 857 69.67 -128.29 126.24
CA LYS A 857 69.11 -126.91 126.35
C LYS A 857 70.18 -125.82 126.44
N GLN A 858 71.25 -126.03 127.20
CA GLN A 858 72.28 -124.99 127.43
C GLN A 858 73.05 -124.60 126.15
N SER A 859 73.21 -125.50 125.19
CA SER A 859 73.82 -125.16 123.89
C SER A 859 72.82 -124.55 122.91
N LEU A 860 71.53 -124.87 123.03
CA LEU A 860 70.44 -124.22 122.29
C LEU A 860 70.34 -122.73 122.66
N ASP A 861 70.37 -122.41 123.97
CA ASP A 861 70.35 -121.03 124.49
C ASP A 861 71.56 -120.20 124.00
N LEU A 862 72.69 -120.85 123.70
CA LEU A 862 73.90 -120.20 123.19
C LEU A 862 73.85 -119.93 121.68
N GLU A 863 73.15 -120.76 120.90
CA GLU A 863 72.94 -120.51 119.46
C GLU A 863 71.82 -119.49 119.21
N ILE A 864 70.76 -119.51 120.03
CA ILE A 864 69.70 -118.47 120.01
C ILE A 864 70.33 -117.09 120.27
N LYS A 865 71.13 -116.95 121.33
CA LYS A 865 71.83 -115.68 121.65
C LYS A 865 72.73 -115.21 120.51
N LYS A 866 73.49 -116.12 119.86
CA LYS A 866 74.29 -115.76 118.68
C LYS A 866 73.46 -115.27 117.48
N GLN A 867 72.23 -115.76 117.30
CA GLN A 867 71.33 -115.22 116.26
C GLN A 867 70.70 -113.88 116.69
N GLU A 868 70.34 -113.72 117.96
CA GLU A 868 69.85 -112.43 118.48
C GLU A 868 70.95 -111.36 118.41
N ASP A 869 72.18 -111.66 118.80
CA ASP A 869 73.33 -110.73 118.73
C ASP A 869 73.68 -110.34 117.28
N SER A 870 73.55 -111.26 116.31
CA SER A 870 73.78 -110.96 114.90
C SER A 870 72.62 -110.19 114.25
N ILE A 871 71.36 -110.39 114.68
CA ILE A 871 70.23 -109.55 114.27
C ILE A 871 70.35 -108.14 114.90
N ASN A 872 70.65 -108.06 116.20
CA ASN A 872 70.76 -106.80 116.95
C ASN A 872 71.93 -105.93 116.45
N SER A 873 73.06 -106.53 116.08
CA SER A 873 74.18 -105.80 115.44
C SER A 873 73.81 -105.29 114.04
N VAL A 874 73.11 -106.07 113.20
CA VAL A 874 72.60 -105.59 111.90
C VAL A 874 71.59 -104.45 112.08
N CYS A 875 70.68 -104.56 113.05
CA CYS A 875 69.74 -103.48 113.38
C CYS A 875 70.47 -102.22 113.89
N SER A 876 71.52 -102.38 114.70
CA SER A 876 72.36 -101.28 115.17
C SER A 876 73.06 -100.55 114.02
N ILE A 877 73.58 -101.29 113.03
CA ILE A 877 74.19 -100.74 111.81
C ILE A 877 73.17 -99.97 110.98
N ILE A 878 71.97 -100.52 110.76
CA ILE A 878 70.90 -99.85 109.99
C ILE A 878 70.40 -98.59 110.71
N SER A 879 70.27 -98.61 112.04
CA SER A 879 69.91 -97.43 112.84
C SER A 879 70.95 -96.32 112.71
N ARG A 880 72.24 -96.67 112.72
CA ARG A 880 73.36 -95.74 112.55
C ARG A 880 73.36 -95.09 111.16
N ILE A 881 73.16 -95.88 110.10
CA ILE A 881 73.09 -95.39 108.71
C ILE A 881 71.90 -94.45 108.47
N CYS A 882 70.71 -94.76 109.00
CA CYS A 882 69.54 -93.87 108.90
C CYS A 882 69.71 -92.53 109.63
N GLN A 883 70.58 -92.47 110.64
CA GLN A 883 70.86 -91.26 111.42
C GLN A 883 72.02 -90.45 110.85
N GLU A 884 73.03 -91.10 110.26
CA GLU A 884 74.09 -90.43 109.51
C GLU A 884 73.59 -89.90 108.15
N TYR A 885 72.59 -90.54 107.53
CA TYR A 885 71.97 -90.11 106.26
C TYR A 885 70.43 -90.27 106.21
N PRO A 886 69.65 -89.20 106.49
CA PRO A 886 68.18 -89.24 106.44
C PRO A 886 67.58 -89.56 105.07
N GLU A 887 68.28 -89.28 103.97
CA GLU A 887 67.76 -89.45 102.60
C GLU A 887 67.45 -90.92 102.26
N TYR A 888 68.16 -91.87 102.87
CA TYR A 888 67.93 -93.31 102.64
C TYR A 888 66.75 -93.87 103.43
N HIS A 889 66.07 -93.06 104.26
CA HIS A 889 64.92 -93.52 105.06
C HIS A 889 63.85 -94.19 104.19
N GLY A 890 63.58 -93.72 102.97
CA GLY A 890 62.59 -94.33 102.07
C GLY A 890 62.94 -95.76 101.63
N ALA A 891 64.17 -96.00 101.19
CA ALA A 891 64.63 -97.32 100.78
C ALA A 891 64.80 -98.26 101.98
N LEU A 892 65.40 -97.76 103.06
CA LEU A 892 65.60 -98.52 104.30
C LEU A 892 64.30 -98.78 105.06
N ARG A 893 63.19 -98.05 104.78
CA ARG A 893 61.85 -98.38 105.29
C ARG A 893 61.33 -99.70 104.74
N LYS A 894 61.62 -100.03 103.47
CA LYS A 894 61.25 -101.36 102.92
C LYS A 894 62.04 -102.49 103.60
N VAL A 895 63.33 -102.28 103.86
CA VAL A 895 64.19 -103.26 104.56
C VAL A 895 63.80 -103.41 106.04
N THR A 896 63.62 -102.30 106.77
CA THR A 896 63.22 -102.34 108.19
C THR A 896 61.82 -102.89 108.40
N LEU A 897 60.87 -102.67 107.49
CA LEU A 897 59.55 -103.34 107.55
C LEU A 897 59.65 -104.86 107.35
N VAL A 898 60.55 -105.34 106.49
CA VAL A 898 60.81 -106.79 106.31
C VAL A 898 61.54 -107.38 107.52
N LEU A 899 62.48 -106.66 108.14
CA LEU A 899 63.15 -107.08 109.37
C LEU A 899 62.19 -107.06 110.58
N ALA A 900 61.34 -106.04 110.72
CA ALA A 900 60.30 -105.99 111.75
C ALA A 900 59.27 -107.14 111.61
N ALA A 901 58.91 -107.50 110.36
CA ALA A 901 58.08 -108.67 110.08
C ALA A 901 58.77 -110.02 110.43
N ARG A 902 60.10 -110.05 110.55
CA ARG A 902 60.86 -111.20 111.07
C ARG A 902 61.03 -111.18 112.59
N HIS A 903 61.19 -110.00 113.23
CA HIS A 903 61.28 -109.89 114.69
C HIS A 903 60.09 -110.51 115.42
N PHE A 904 58.87 -110.42 114.86
CA PHE A 904 57.66 -111.05 115.42
C PHE A 904 57.44 -112.51 114.98
N CYS A 905 58.43 -113.13 114.32
CA CYS A 905 58.41 -114.54 113.92
C CYS A 905 59.77 -115.21 114.13
N CYS A 906 60.24 -115.19 115.38
CA CYS A 906 61.20 -116.19 115.86
C CYS A 906 60.65 -117.60 115.58
N PRO A 907 61.35 -118.45 114.79
CA PRO A 907 61.01 -119.86 114.68
C PRO A 907 61.33 -120.52 116.01
N LEU A 908 60.34 -121.13 116.68
CA LEU A 908 60.57 -121.79 117.96
C LEU A 908 61.55 -122.95 117.79
N LEU A 909 62.75 -122.77 118.33
CA LEU A 909 63.70 -123.85 118.59
C LEU A 909 63.28 -124.55 119.89
N CYS A 910 62.54 -125.65 119.74
CA CYS A 910 62.25 -126.67 120.75
C CYS A 910 62.02 -128.00 120.03
#